data_AF-A0A7C1LF96-F1
#
_entry.id   AF-A0A7C1LF96-F1
#
_cell.length_a   1.000
_cell.length_b   1.000
_cell.length_c   1.000
_cell.angle_alpha   90.00
_cell.angle_beta   90.00
_cell.angle_gamma   90.00
#
_symmetry.space_group_name_H-M   'P 1'
#
loop_
_entity.id
_entity.type
_entity.pdbx_description
1 polymer ?
#
loop_
_entity_poly.entity_id
_entity_poly.type
_entity_poly.pdbx_seq_one_letter_code
_entity_poly.pdbx_strand_id
1 'polypeptide(L)'
;GNSASATDTQLYSVDTTAPAIVINVVAVDDIINATEDDNDVTINGTTTNVEDGQTVTVTLNGETYTTTVSGNTWTLDIPAADAQALDPTETITANVSDLGGNPATQATRDIQHDVMSPVITIDVVAVDDIINATEDDSPVTISGTTTNVEDGQTVTIVLNGTTYTTIVTGGIWSRDIPVGKIQALDANETITADVSDLSGNPAIHAIRDIEYDIISPLITIDVVAVDDIINALEDDSPVTISGTTDAEDGQIITVVLNGTNYTTTVTGGVWTLDITATDAQALDPTETITADVIDIAGNPAVQVTKDIEHDVDASINITTPIEGDGIVNATEDGDVTISGTTTNVEDNQVVTVTFNDGINTPITTTAIVIGNTWTATDIDISGLENGNITITADVIDVAQNSATDSETVILDNNNITAPTVIVTEDLNNDGLLSDSELVGDIGVQVILPVAAVAGDTVTVTDGNGNSENVILTPVDINNGTIDVAFVSPGDGGTLIVIATITDISGNVGPDSAAENILLDLTAPSAPTVVITEDINNDGVLSDGELTGNIGVQITLPVDAIIGDTVTVTDGNGNSEVVILTPTDINNGSIVVEFVSPGDGGTIVVTAAITDIAGNVGPNSTTDTAVIDSTTPIVDSDGDGLNDDEEVILGTDPNNPDSDGDLINDGQEVNTDNTDPLDDCSSNGGTALPNSDCDVDGLTTAEESTLGTDPTNPDSDNDGLEDGEEVILGTDPLNPDSDGDLINDGQEVTDATNPLDDCDSVGGTVLSNSDCDADGLTTSQEVAIGTDPNNADSDGDLINDGREVTDGTDPLDGCSSNGGTTPAGVVCDITIESDLINPNTNNGVFTINNIESFPNNTVRVYNRWGVLVFETNGYDNSSNAFRGISNGRVTVKKNDELPVGVYFYIIDYTSDQKSRTMNGYIYINR
;
A
#
# COMPACT_ATOMS: atom_id res chain seq x y z
N GLY A 1 -46.91 122.32 -146.15
CA GLY A 1 -47.43 120.99 -145.81
C GLY A 1 -46.26 120.08 -145.55
N ASN A 2 -46.22 119.21 -144.55
CA ASN A 2 -47.24 118.75 -143.61
C ASN A 2 -46.63 118.71 -142.19
N SER A 3 -47.38 119.09 -141.16
CA SER A 3 -47.00 118.93 -139.75
C SER A 3 -47.79 117.78 -139.15
N ALA A 4 -47.11 116.81 -138.53
CA ALA A 4 -47.71 115.77 -137.71
C ALA A 4 -47.22 115.92 -136.26
N SER A 5 -48.14 115.78 -135.31
CA SER A 5 -47.88 115.73 -133.86
C SER A 5 -48.48 114.42 -133.33
N ALA A 6 -47.78 113.77 -132.42
CA ALA A 6 -48.23 112.62 -131.64
C ALA A 6 -48.08 112.93 -130.14
N THR A 7 -49.02 112.45 -129.33
CA THR A 7 -49.04 112.58 -127.86
C THR A 7 -49.01 111.18 -127.27
N ASP A 8 -48.18 110.98 -126.24
CA ASP A 8 -48.10 109.76 -125.44
C ASP A 8 -48.45 110.12 -123.98
N THR A 9 -49.20 109.24 -123.30
CA THR A 9 -49.58 109.37 -121.90
C THR A 9 -49.32 108.06 -121.18
N GLN A 10 -48.30 108.06 -120.31
CA GLN A 10 -48.03 106.97 -119.38
C GLN A 10 -48.47 107.41 -117.97
N LEU A 11 -49.25 106.56 -117.28
CA LEU A 11 -49.69 106.76 -115.88
C LEU A 11 -48.72 106.05 -114.93
N TYR A 12 -48.38 106.72 -113.82
CA TYR A 12 -47.65 106.15 -112.67
C TYR A 12 -48.57 106.12 -111.46
N SER A 13 -48.55 105.03 -110.68
CA SER A 13 -49.15 104.95 -109.33
C SER A 13 -48.04 104.89 -108.28
N VAL A 14 -48.25 105.53 -107.12
CA VAL A 14 -47.32 105.53 -105.98
C VAL A 14 -48.04 104.93 -104.77
N ASP A 15 -47.43 103.93 -104.15
CA ASP A 15 -47.87 103.34 -102.88
C ASP A 15 -47.01 103.91 -101.73
N THR A 16 -47.65 104.37 -100.66
CA THR A 16 -46.97 104.92 -99.47
C THR A 16 -47.52 104.36 -98.15
N THR A 17 -48.33 103.30 -98.18
CA THR A 17 -48.80 102.66 -96.94
C THR A 17 -47.69 101.80 -96.35
N ALA A 18 -47.36 102.01 -95.08
CA ALA A 18 -46.31 101.22 -94.43
C ALA A 18 -46.83 99.83 -94.03
N PRO A 19 -46.12 98.74 -94.40
CA PRO A 19 -46.40 97.42 -93.89
C PRO A 19 -45.88 97.21 -92.46
N ALA A 20 -46.39 96.18 -91.78
CA ALA A 20 -45.94 95.73 -90.45
C ALA A 20 -45.80 94.20 -90.39
N ILE A 21 -44.92 93.73 -89.50
CA ILE A 21 -44.66 92.31 -89.21
C ILE A 21 -44.48 92.11 -87.70
N VAL A 22 -44.89 90.95 -87.18
CA VAL A 22 -44.77 90.55 -85.76
C VAL A 22 -44.33 89.08 -85.69
N ILE A 23 -43.58 88.70 -84.66
CA ILE A 23 -43.17 87.32 -84.33
C ILE A 23 -43.92 86.88 -83.06
N ASN A 24 -44.60 85.73 -83.10
CA ASN A 24 -45.32 85.16 -81.94
C ASN A 24 -44.35 84.48 -80.95
N VAL A 25 -44.86 84.05 -79.79
CA VAL A 25 -44.09 83.21 -78.85
C VAL A 25 -43.55 81.97 -79.58
N VAL A 26 -42.29 81.65 -79.35
CA VAL A 26 -41.64 80.42 -79.86
C VAL A 26 -41.72 79.36 -78.78
N ALA A 27 -41.87 78.08 -79.13
CA ALA A 27 -41.86 76.98 -78.16
C ALA A 27 -42.83 77.15 -76.96
N VAL A 28 -43.96 77.85 -77.16
CA VAL A 28 -44.95 78.20 -76.11
C VAL A 28 -44.47 79.23 -75.07
N ASP A 29 -43.19 79.25 -74.70
CA ASP A 29 -42.63 80.06 -73.59
C ASP A 29 -41.37 80.88 -73.93
N ASP A 30 -40.98 80.94 -75.20
CA ASP A 30 -39.74 81.53 -75.72
C ASP A 30 -38.44 80.83 -75.27
N ILE A 31 -38.53 79.60 -74.74
CA ILE A 31 -37.39 78.75 -74.39
C ILE A 31 -37.45 77.51 -75.26
N ILE A 32 -36.39 77.21 -76.01
CA ILE A 32 -36.26 75.94 -76.71
C ILE A 32 -35.56 74.98 -75.74
N ASN A 33 -36.31 74.02 -75.22
CA ASN A 33 -35.78 72.98 -74.34
C ASN A 33 -35.20 71.79 -75.13
N ALA A 34 -34.56 70.82 -74.46
CA ALA A 34 -33.92 69.67 -75.12
C ALA A 34 -34.87 68.84 -75.99
N THR A 35 -36.15 68.76 -75.63
CA THR A 35 -37.14 68.01 -76.42
C THR A 35 -37.53 68.77 -77.69
N GLU A 36 -37.68 70.09 -77.59
CA GLU A 36 -38.01 70.95 -78.72
C GLU A 36 -36.82 71.14 -79.65
N ASP A 37 -35.61 71.16 -79.10
CA ASP A 37 -34.33 71.21 -79.80
C ASP A 37 -34.10 70.01 -80.75
N ASP A 38 -34.54 68.82 -80.33
CA ASP A 38 -34.46 67.59 -81.12
C ASP A 38 -35.48 67.52 -82.29
N ASN A 39 -36.32 68.55 -82.47
CA ASN A 39 -37.34 68.64 -83.51
C ASN A 39 -37.25 69.97 -84.28
N ASP A 40 -37.95 70.06 -85.41
CA ASP A 40 -38.04 71.33 -86.14
C ASP A 40 -38.83 72.37 -85.30
N VAL A 41 -38.24 73.55 -85.06
CA VAL A 41 -38.84 74.62 -84.25
C VAL A 41 -39.63 75.58 -85.14
N THR A 42 -40.96 75.62 -84.97
CA THR A 42 -41.82 76.51 -85.75
C THR A 42 -41.78 77.95 -85.22
N ILE A 43 -41.32 78.87 -86.06
CA ILE A 43 -41.45 80.32 -85.88
C ILE A 43 -42.60 80.83 -86.75
N ASN A 44 -43.54 81.55 -86.15
CA ASN A 44 -44.69 82.08 -86.86
C ASN A 44 -45.03 83.52 -86.43
N GLY A 45 -45.87 84.17 -87.21
CA GLY A 45 -46.25 85.55 -86.94
C GLY A 45 -47.32 86.08 -87.87
N THR A 46 -47.60 87.38 -87.73
CA THR A 46 -48.63 88.09 -88.52
C THR A 46 -48.04 89.28 -89.26
N THR A 47 -48.66 89.65 -90.38
CA THR A 47 -48.36 90.87 -91.13
C THR A 47 -49.59 91.76 -91.25
N THR A 48 -49.38 93.04 -91.57
CA THR A 48 -50.46 94.00 -91.88
C THR A 48 -50.02 94.86 -93.07
N ASN A 49 -50.93 95.10 -94.02
CA ASN A 49 -50.67 95.79 -95.29
C ASN A 49 -49.52 95.14 -96.10
N VAL A 50 -49.43 93.82 -96.06
CA VAL A 50 -48.49 93.03 -96.88
C VAL A 50 -49.30 92.03 -97.68
N GLU A 51 -49.20 92.06 -99.00
CA GLU A 51 -49.92 91.15 -99.87
C GLU A 51 -49.42 89.70 -99.76
N ASP A 52 -50.32 88.76 -100.05
CA ASP A 52 -49.95 87.35 -100.14
C ASP A 52 -48.84 87.12 -101.18
N GLY A 53 -47.88 86.26 -100.82
CA GLY A 53 -46.73 85.92 -101.65
C GLY A 53 -45.52 86.82 -101.47
N GLN A 54 -45.58 87.91 -100.67
CA GLN A 54 -44.39 88.66 -100.29
C GLN A 54 -43.45 87.81 -99.43
N THR A 55 -42.14 87.92 -99.69
CA THR A 55 -41.11 87.15 -98.98
C THR A 55 -40.87 87.73 -97.58
N VAL A 56 -41.07 86.90 -96.56
CA VAL A 56 -40.59 87.16 -95.19
C VAL A 56 -39.19 86.59 -95.06
N THR A 57 -38.24 87.43 -94.66
CA THR A 57 -36.86 87.03 -94.36
C THR A 57 -36.68 87.02 -92.85
N VAL A 58 -36.41 85.84 -92.28
CA VAL A 58 -36.13 85.64 -90.86
C VAL A 58 -34.64 85.38 -90.69
N THR A 59 -34.01 86.01 -89.69
CA THR A 59 -32.63 85.75 -89.31
C THR A 59 -32.58 85.28 -87.87
N LEU A 60 -31.89 84.16 -87.62
CA LEU A 60 -31.66 83.53 -86.32
C LEU A 60 -30.23 82.95 -86.31
N ASN A 61 -29.46 83.18 -85.25
CA ASN A 61 -28.04 82.76 -85.15
C ASN A 61 -27.18 83.11 -86.39
N GLY A 62 -27.44 84.28 -86.99
CA GLY A 62 -26.77 84.75 -88.21
C GLY A 62 -27.19 84.05 -89.51
N GLU A 63 -27.95 82.96 -89.46
CA GLU A 63 -28.50 82.26 -90.63
C GLU A 63 -29.78 82.92 -91.12
N THR A 64 -30.01 82.86 -92.44
CA THR A 64 -31.15 83.53 -93.09
C THR A 64 -32.11 82.52 -93.70
N TYR A 65 -33.34 82.57 -93.24
CA TYR A 65 -34.45 81.74 -93.69
C TYR A 65 -35.48 82.60 -94.40
N THR A 66 -36.22 82.00 -95.34
CA THR A 66 -37.26 82.70 -96.07
C THR A 66 -38.55 81.90 -96.13
N THR A 67 -39.66 82.58 -95.93
CA THR A 67 -41.02 82.06 -96.18
C THR A 67 -41.84 83.13 -96.91
N THR A 68 -43.13 82.90 -97.13
CA THR A 68 -44.02 83.87 -97.77
C THR A 68 -45.24 84.18 -96.91
N VAL A 69 -45.74 85.40 -97.01
CA VAL A 69 -47.02 85.80 -96.40
C VAL A 69 -48.18 85.06 -97.06
N SER A 70 -49.07 84.50 -96.24
CA SER A 70 -50.34 83.93 -96.66
C SER A 70 -51.44 84.28 -95.65
N GLY A 71 -52.50 84.93 -96.11
CA GLY A 71 -53.65 85.29 -95.29
C GLY A 71 -53.30 86.21 -94.11
N ASN A 72 -52.39 87.18 -94.31
CA ASN A 72 -51.82 88.04 -93.26
C ASN A 72 -51.01 87.31 -92.17
N THR A 73 -50.59 86.07 -92.42
CA THR A 73 -49.75 85.28 -91.52
C THR A 73 -48.53 84.75 -92.23
N TRP A 74 -47.54 84.31 -91.47
CA TRP A 74 -46.37 83.61 -91.99
C TRP A 74 -45.92 82.55 -90.97
N THR A 75 -45.34 81.48 -91.50
CA THR A 75 -44.79 80.37 -90.70
C THR A 75 -43.52 79.89 -91.37
N LEU A 76 -42.57 79.49 -90.55
CA LEU A 76 -41.26 79.01 -90.93
C LEU A 76 -40.81 77.98 -89.90
N ASP A 77 -40.44 76.79 -90.36
CA ASP A 77 -39.83 75.79 -89.49
C ASP A 77 -38.31 75.94 -89.57
N ILE A 78 -37.67 76.07 -88.40
CA ILE A 78 -36.23 76.01 -88.24
C ILE A 78 -35.86 74.54 -88.07
N PRO A 79 -35.04 73.96 -88.97
CA PRO A 79 -34.64 72.56 -88.85
C PRO A 79 -34.01 72.25 -87.49
N ALA A 80 -34.25 71.05 -86.95
CA ALA A 80 -33.68 70.62 -85.65
C ALA A 80 -32.15 70.85 -85.58
N ALA A 81 -31.41 70.58 -86.65
CA ALA A 81 -29.96 70.80 -86.69
C ALA A 81 -29.53 72.27 -86.52
N ASP A 82 -30.41 73.21 -86.91
CA ASP A 82 -30.18 74.64 -86.75
C ASP A 82 -30.63 75.12 -85.36
N ALA A 83 -31.68 74.52 -84.78
CA ALA A 83 -32.07 74.73 -83.38
C ALA A 83 -30.95 74.27 -82.41
N GLN A 84 -30.37 73.09 -82.67
CA GLN A 84 -29.25 72.50 -81.91
C GLN A 84 -27.98 73.36 -81.93
N ALA A 85 -27.87 74.30 -82.87
CA ALA A 85 -26.71 75.16 -83.03
C ALA A 85 -26.87 76.54 -82.35
N LEU A 86 -28.02 76.84 -81.72
CA LEU A 86 -28.29 78.13 -81.09
C LEU A 86 -27.41 78.36 -79.85
N ASP A 87 -26.96 79.60 -79.66
CA ASP A 87 -26.35 80.02 -78.39
C ASP A 87 -27.43 80.11 -77.28
N PRO A 88 -27.06 80.11 -75.98
CA PRO A 88 -28.04 80.10 -74.87
C PRO A 88 -29.07 81.24 -74.87
N THR A 89 -28.77 82.35 -75.56
CA THR A 89 -29.69 83.48 -75.76
C THR A 89 -29.57 83.96 -77.20
N GLU A 90 -30.69 84.06 -77.90
CA GLU A 90 -30.74 84.42 -79.32
C GLU A 90 -31.83 85.46 -79.58
N THR A 91 -31.67 86.25 -80.64
CA THR A 91 -32.69 87.20 -81.10
C THR A 91 -33.12 86.85 -82.52
N ILE A 92 -34.38 86.44 -82.68
CA ILE A 92 -35.01 86.28 -83.98
C ILE A 92 -35.31 87.66 -84.54
N THR A 93 -34.94 87.91 -85.80
CA THR A 93 -35.41 89.11 -86.52
C THR A 93 -36.18 88.75 -87.78
N ALA A 94 -37.26 89.46 -88.08
CA ALA A 94 -38.07 89.22 -89.28
C ALA A 94 -38.31 90.51 -90.06
N ASN A 95 -38.09 90.45 -91.37
CA ASN A 95 -38.25 91.56 -92.32
C ASN A 95 -39.20 91.16 -93.46
N VAL A 96 -40.00 92.11 -93.95
CA VAL A 96 -40.86 91.95 -95.12
C VAL A 96 -41.10 93.30 -95.79
N SER A 97 -41.37 93.31 -97.08
CA SER A 97 -41.85 94.50 -97.81
C SER A 97 -43.21 94.21 -98.44
N ASP A 98 -44.00 95.26 -98.68
CA ASP A 98 -45.23 95.15 -99.48
C ASP A 98 -44.91 94.98 -100.99
N LEU A 99 -45.93 94.78 -101.82
CA LEU A 99 -45.77 94.68 -103.28
C LEU A 99 -45.23 95.99 -103.91
N GLY A 100 -45.45 97.13 -103.26
CA GLY A 100 -44.92 98.44 -103.65
C GLY A 100 -43.43 98.63 -103.35
N GLY A 101 -42.83 97.72 -102.57
CA GLY A 101 -41.43 97.76 -102.14
C GLY A 101 -41.19 98.59 -100.87
N ASN A 102 -42.24 99.04 -100.18
CA ASN A 102 -42.10 99.70 -98.88
C ASN A 102 -41.71 98.65 -97.82
N PRO A 103 -40.62 98.83 -97.06
CA PRO A 103 -40.23 97.87 -96.03
C PRO A 103 -41.05 98.05 -94.74
N ALA A 104 -41.36 96.94 -94.08
CA ALA A 104 -41.88 96.96 -92.72
C ALA A 104 -40.76 97.34 -91.73
N THR A 105 -41.14 97.83 -90.54
CA THR A 105 -40.17 97.90 -89.43
C THR A 105 -39.82 96.47 -89.01
N GLN A 106 -38.53 96.16 -88.87
CA GLN A 106 -38.04 94.84 -88.47
C GLN A 106 -38.67 94.42 -87.13
N ALA A 107 -39.27 93.23 -87.08
CA ALA A 107 -39.69 92.62 -85.83
C ALA A 107 -38.49 91.91 -85.19
N THR A 108 -38.41 91.97 -83.87
CA THR A 108 -37.40 91.24 -83.08
C THR A 108 -38.08 90.46 -81.96
N ARG A 109 -37.58 89.26 -81.63
CA ARG A 109 -38.01 88.49 -80.47
C ARG A 109 -36.82 87.75 -79.87
N ASP A 110 -36.59 87.96 -78.58
CA ASP A 110 -35.55 87.26 -77.85
C ASP A 110 -36.08 85.89 -77.39
N ILE A 111 -35.23 84.88 -77.50
CA ILE A 111 -35.50 83.50 -77.06
C ILE A 111 -34.31 82.98 -76.24
N GLN A 112 -34.55 81.95 -75.43
CA GLN A 112 -33.50 81.20 -74.74
C GLN A 112 -33.38 79.80 -75.33
N HIS A 113 -32.17 79.25 -75.31
CA HIS A 113 -31.91 77.87 -75.68
C HIS A 113 -31.33 77.17 -74.45
N ASP A 114 -32.11 76.27 -73.85
CA ASP A 114 -31.75 75.60 -72.61
C ASP A 114 -31.98 74.09 -72.70
N VAL A 115 -30.88 73.38 -72.97
CA VAL A 115 -30.87 71.92 -73.15
C VAL A 115 -30.09 71.21 -72.04
N MET A 116 -29.77 71.90 -70.95
CA MET A 116 -28.99 71.33 -69.86
C MET A 116 -29.84 70.41 -69.00
N SER A 117 -29.65 69.09 -69.14
CA SER A 117 -30.36 68.13 -68.28
C SER A 117 -30.01 68.32 -66.80
N PRO A 118 -31.02 68.32 -65.91
CA PRO A 118 -30.77 68.33 -64.49
C PRO A 118 -30.23 67.01 -63.94
N VAL A 119 -29.60 67.05 -62.77
CA VAL A 119 -29.21 65.86 -62.00
C VAL A 119 -29.89 65.89 -60.65
N ILE A 120 -30.34 64.73 -60.18
CA ILE A 120 -30.89 64.52 -58.84
C ILE A 120 -30.19 63.33 -58.18
N THR A 121 -29.98 63.39 -56.86
CA THR A 121 -29.43 62.29 -56.04
C THR A 121 -30.38 61.98 -54.88
N ILE A 122 -30.28 60.79 -54.29
CA ILE A 122 -30.93 60.42 -53.02
C ILE A 122 -29.82 60.10 -52.01
N ASP A 123 -29.84 60.78 -50.86
CA ASP A 123 -28.89 60.54 -49.76
C ASP A 123 -29.17 59.20 -49.06
N VAL A 124 -28.28 58.79 -48.15
CA VAL A 124 -28.51 57.59 -47.32
C VAL A 124 -29.80 57.77 -46.55
N VAL A 125 -30.66 56.76 -46.60
CA VAL A 125 -31.92 56.78 -45.83
C VAL A 125 -31.61 56.21 -44.46
N ALA A 126 -32.18 56.84 -43.42
CA ALA A 126 -31.74 56.61 -42.06
C ALA A 126 -30.22 56.87 -41.93
N VAL A 127 -29.45 55.91 -41.42
CA VAL A 127 -27.98 56.01 -41.29
C VAL A 127 -27.25 55.05 -42.24
N ASP A 128 -27.92 54.01 -42.71
CA ASP A 128 -27.33 52.83 -43.36
C ASP A 128 -28.20 52.20 -44.45
N ASP A 129 -29.27 52.87 -44.90
CA ASP A 129 -30.30 52.34 -45.81
C ASP A 129 -31.15 51.20 -45.25
N ILE A 130 -31.05 50.88 -43.96
CA ILE A 130 -31.90 49.91 -43.28
C ILE A 130 -32.79 50.68 -42.31
N ILE A 131 -34.10 50.50 -42.38
CA ILE A 131 -35.02 51.08 -41.40
C ILE A 131 -35.25 50.04 -40.32
N ASN A 132 -34.77 50.32 -39.12
CA ASN A 132 -34.92 49.43 -37.97
C ASN A 132 -36.19 49.68 -37.15
N ALA A 133 -36.44 48.85 -36.14
CA ALA A 133 -37.64 48.94 -35.30
C ALA A 133 -37.76 50.28 -34.55
N THR A 134 -36.64 50.92 -34.21
CA THR A 134 -36.65 52.23 -33.54
C THR A 134 -36.98 53.35 -34.53
N GLU A 135 -36.44 53.27 -35.74
CA GLU A 135 -36.67 54.24 -36.81
C GLU A 135 -38.10 54.13 -37.38
N ASP A 136 -38.66 52.92 -37.42
CA ASP A 136 -40.05 52.64 -37.80
C ASP A 136 -41.08 53.45 -36.99
N ASP A 137 -40.81 53.66 -35.70
CA ASP A 137 -41.69 54.39 -34.78
C ASP A 137 -41.64 55.93 -34.96
N SER A 138 -40.84 56.44 -35.90
CA SER A 138 -40.69 57.87 -36.21
C SER A 138 -40.80 58.16 -37.71
N PRO A 139 -41.13 59.40 -38.13
CA PRO A 139 -41.05 59.76 -39.54
C PRO A 139 -39.62 59.62 -40.07
N VAL A 140 -39.43 58.96 -41.21
CA VAL A 140 -38.12 58.81 -41.87
C VAL A 140 -37.97 59.87 -42.95
N THR A 141 -36.86 60.61 -42.92
CA THR A 141 -36.55 61.65 -43.90
C THR A 141 -35.89 61.06 -45.14
N ILE A 142 -36.45 61.32 -46.32
CA ILE A 142 -35.77 61.11 -47.60
C ILE A 142 -35.26 62.45 -48.09
N SER A 143 -33.97 62.56 -48.37
CA SER A 143 -33.33 63.77 -48.87
C SER A 143 -32.41 63.52 -50.05
N GLY A 144 -31.94 64.60 -50.65
CA GLY A 144 -30.95 64.55 -51.70
C GLY A 144 -30.54 65.93 -52.19
N THR A 145 -29.76 65.93 -53.27
CA THR A 145 -29.27 67.15 -53.91
C THR A 145 -29.70 67.20 -55.37
N THR A 146 -29.72 68.41 -55.93
CA THR A 146 -29.96 68.65 -57.35
C THR A 146 -28.92 69.60 -57.94
N THR A 147 -28.58 69.41 -59.21
CA THR A 147 -27.80 70.38 -59.99
C THR A 147 -28.54 70.74 -61.28
N ASN A 148 -28.39 72.00 -61.72
CA ASN A 148 -29.16 72.59 -62.83
C ASN A 148 -30.68 72.49 -62.62
N VAL A 149 -31.13 72.76 -61.39
CA VAL A 149 -32.56 72.88 -61.05
C VAL A 149 -32.74 74.15 -60.24
N GLU A 150 -33.67 75.00 -60.65
CA GLU A 150 -34.00 76.24 -59.95
C GLU A 150 -34.80 76.00 -58.67
N ASP A 151 -34.67 76.92 -57.72
CA ASP A 151 -35.48 76.91 -56.50
C ASP A 151 -36.97 76.98 -56.84
N GLY A 152 -37.75 76.13 -56.17
CA GLY A 152 -39.20 76.02 -56.35
C GLY A 152 -39.64 74.94 -57.34
N GLN A 153 -38.73 74.30 -58.08
CA GLN A 153 -39.06 73.11 -58.88
C GLN A 153 -39.52 71.96 -57.99
N THR A 154 -40.48 71.18 -58.49
CA THR A 154 -41.11 70.09 -57.72
C THR A 154 -40.33 68.79 -57.91
N VAL A 155 -39.82 68.25 -56.80
CA VAL A 155 -39.26 66.89 -56.75
C VAL A 155 -40.39 65.91 -56.50
N THR A 156 -40.50 64.87 -57.33
CA THR A 156 -41.44 63.76 -57.18
C THR A 156 -40.71 62.53 -56.69
N ILE A 157 -41.12 61.99 -55.54
CA ILE A 157 -40.52 60.83 -54.88
C ILE A 157 -41.56 59.71 -54.91
N VAL A 158 -41.17 58.49 -55.28
CA VAL A 158 -42.02 57.31 -55.20
C VAL A 158 -41.37 56.28 -54.28
N LEU A 159 -42.12 55.86 -53.26
CA LEU A 159 -41.76 54.80 -52.30
C LEU A 159 -42.98 53.92 -52.07
N ASN A 160 -42.83 52.60 -52.17
CA ASN A 160 -43.91 51.61 -52.10
C ASN A 160 -45.15 52.01 -52.93
N GLY A 161 -44.91 52.40 -54.18
CA GLY A 161 -45.94 52.86 -55.12
C GLY A 161 -46.67 54.17 -54.75
N THR A 162 -46.33 54.80 -53.62
CA THR A 162 -46.94 56.05 -53.17
C THR A 162 -46.09 57.24 -53.62
N THR A 163 -46.72 58.24 -54.25
CA THR A 163 -46.05 59.47 -54.67
C THR A 163 -46.06 60.52 -53.57
N TYR A 164 -44.89 61.06 -53.26
CA TYR A 164 -44.66 62.22 -52.41
C TYR A 164 -44.03 63.32 -53.24
N THR A 165 -44.29 64.57 -52.90
CA THR A 165 -43.69 65.72 -53.60
C THR A 165 -43.00 66.64 -52.63
N THR A 166 -41.87 67.23 -52.98
CA THR A 166 -41.26 68.35 -52.25
C THR A 166 -40.73 69.39 -53.23
N ILE A 167 -40.07 70.43 -52.76
CA ILE A 167 -39.49 71.46 -53.64
C ILE A 167 -37.98 71.53 -53.46
N VAL A 168 -37.29 71.94 -54.52
CA VAL A 168 -35.87 72.29 -54.46
C VAL A 168 -35.70 73.64 -53.78
N THR A 169 -34.76 73.75 -52.84
CA THR A 169 -34.36 75.02 -52.22
C THR A 169 -32.85 75.00 -51.96
N GLY A 170 -32.10 75.89 -52.59
CA GLY A 170 -30.64 75.95 -52.48
C GLY A 170 -29.94 74.70 -53.02
N GLY A 171 -30.51 74.03 -54.02
CA GLY A 171 -29.96 72.79 -54.61
C GLY A 171 -30.12 71.54 -53.74
N ILE A 172 -30.91 71.60 -52.67
CA ILE A 172 -31.24 70.46 -51.81
C ILE A 172 -32.75 70.25 -51.76
N TRP A 173 -33.16 69.03 -51.44
CA TRP A 173 -34.56 68.67 -51.23
C TRP A 173 -34.68 67.66 -50.09
N SER A 174 -35.83 67.65 -49.43
CA SER A 174 -36.12 66.73 -48.33
C SER A 174 -37.63 66.54 -48.16
N ARG A 175 -38.02 65.34 -47.75
CA ARG A 175 -39.40 64.95 -47.45
C ARG A 175 -39.41 63.90 -46.33
N ASP A 176 -40.07 64.25 -45.22
CA ASP A 176 -40.40 63.27 -44.18
C ASP A 176 -41.56 62.38 -44.62
N ILE A 177 -41.34 61.07 -44.52
CA ILE A 177 -42.35 60.04 -44.75
C ILE A 177 -42.99 59.69 -43.41
N PRO A 178 -44.32 59.83 -43.25
CA PRO A 178 -44.99 59.57 -41.98
C PRO A 178 -44.84 58.12 -41.52
N VAL A 179 -44.78 57.90 -40.20
CA VAL A 179 -44.71 56.58 -39.52
C VAL A 179 -45.60 55.52 -40.16
N GLY A 180 -46.90 55.78 -40.31
CA GLY A 180 -47.84 54.78 -40.87
C GLY A 180 -47.61 54.43 -42.35
N LYS A 181 -46.70 55.12 -43.04
CA LYS A 181 -46.24 54.78 -44.39
C LYS A 181 -44.93 53.99 -44.37
N ILE A 182 -44.07 54.23 -43.37
CA ILE A 182 -42.89 53.43 -43.09
C ILE A 182 -43.28 52.04 -42.59
N GLN A 183 -44.25 51.96 -41.66
CA GLN A 183 -44.84 50.71 -41.16
C GLN A 183 -45.59 49.86 -42.20
N ALA A 184 -45.67 50.34 -43.44
CA ALA A 184 -46.34 49.68 -44.54
C ALA A 184 -45.36 49.24 -45.64
N LEU A 185 -44.05 49.43 -45.46
CA LEU A 185 -43.02 48.98 -46.40
C LEU A 185 -42.93 47.46 -46.42
N ASP A 186 -42.64 46.91 -47.60
CA ASP A 186 -42.17 45.53 -47.70
C ASP A 186 -40.69 45.45 -47.28
N ALA A 187 -40.18 44.24 -47.04
CA ALA A 187 -38.81 44.03 -46.54
C ALA A 187 -37.73 44.68 -47.42
N ASN A 188 -37.96 44.79 -48.74
CA ASN A 188 -37.03 45.43 -49.67
C ASN A 188 -37.80 46.42 -50.53
N GLU A 189 -37.36 47.67 -50.56
CA GLU A 189 -38.05 48.76 -51.26
C GLU A 189 -37.09 49.59 -52.08
N THR A 190 -37.61 50.17 -53.17
CA THR A 190 -36.84 51.06 -54.05
C THR A 190 -37.47 52.45 -54.04
N ILE A 191 -36.69 53.44 -53.64
CA ILE A 191 -37.04 54.86 -53.76
C ILE A 191 -36.63 55.33 -55.14
N THR A 192 -37.54 56.00 -55.83
CA THR A 192 -37.21 56.76 -57.05
C THR A 192 -37.51 58.24 -56.85
N ALA A 193 -36.64 59.13 -57.33
CA ALA A 193 -36.82 60.57 -57.27
C ALA A 193 -36.59 61.21 -58.64
N ASP A 194 -37.47 62.13 -59.02
CA ASP A 194 -37.46 62.83 -60.30
C ASP A 194 -37.71 64.35 -60.12
N VAL A 195 -37.19 65.15 -61.04
CA VAL A 195 -37.35 66.61 -61.08
C VAL A 195 -37.11 67.13 -62.51
N SER A 196 -37.68 68.27 -62.86
CA SER A 196 -37.35 69.00 -64.10
C SER A 196 -36.87 70.42 -63.76
N ASP A 197 -36.08 71.04 -64.64
CA ASP A 197 -35.73 72.45 -64.52
C ASP A 197 -36.91 73.38 -64.92
N LEU A 198 -36.69 74.69 -64.86
CA LEU A 198 -37.69 75.69 -65.26
C LEU A 198 -38.05 75.63 -66.75
N SER A 199 -37.14 75.14 -67.59
CA SER A 199 -37.29 75.00 -69.04
C SER A 199 -38.03 73.71 -69.44
N GLY A 200 -38.27 72.81 -68.48
CA GLY A 200 -38.99 71.56 -68.68
C GLY A 200 -38.10 70.37 -69.05
N ASN A 201 -36.77 70.48 -68.95
CA ASN A 201 -35.88 69.34 -69.14
C ASN A 201 -35.94 68.40 -67.93
N PRO A 202 -36.26 67.10 -68.10
CA PRO A 202 -36.30 66.15 -66.99
C PRO A 202 -34.90 65.68 -66.59
N ALA A 203 -34.71 65.43 -65.29
CA ALA A 203 -33.55 64.71 -64.78
C ALA A 203 -33.61 63.22 -65.17
N ILE A 204 -32.46 62.54 -65.11
CA ILE A 204 -32.46 61.08 -65.01
C ILE A 204 -32.90 60.71 -63.60
N HIS A 205 -33.87 59.80 -63.47
CA HIS A 205 -34.40 59.40 -62.17
C HIS A 205 -33.29 58.88 -61.25
N ALA A 206 -33.21 59.39 -60.03
CA ALA A 206 -32.39 58.79 -58.98
C ALA A 206 -33.09 57.55 -58.42
N ILE A 207 -32.31 56.51 -58.11
CA ILE A 207 -32.80 55.25 -57.56
C ILE A 207 -31.98 54.92 -56.31
N ARG A 208 -32.63 54.53 -55.22
CA ARG A 208 -32.00 54.07 -53.97
C ARG A 208 -32.79 52.87 -53.44
N ASP A 209 -32.12 51.74 -53.27
CA ASP A 209 -32.72 50.58 -52.60
C ASP A 209 -32.52 50.71 -51.09
N ILE A 210 -33.52 50.29 -50.32
CA ILE A 210 -33.52 50.27 -48.85
C ILE A 210 -34.09 48.94 -48.34
N GLU A 211 -33.72 48.58 -47.11
CA GLU A 211 -34.25 47.43 -46.40
C GLU A 211 -35.13 47.88 -45.23
N TYR A 212 -36.20 47.12 -44.96
CA TYR A 212 -37.07 47.32 -43.81
C TYR A 212 -36.95 46.09 -42.91
N ASP A 213 -36.21 46.25 -41.81
CA ASP A 213 -35.91 45.16 -40.88
C ASP A 213 -36.17 45.58 -39.44
N ILE A 214 -37.31 45.12 -38.92
CA ILE A 214 -37.77 45.41 -37.56
C ILE A 214 -37.73 44.17 -36.65
N ILE A 215 -37.13 43.07 -37.13
CA ILE A 215 -37.19 41.78 -36.44
C ILE A 215 -35.96 41.64 -35.55
N SER A 216 -36.16 41.76 -34.24
CA SER A 216 -35.10 41.42 -33.28
C SER A 216 -34.64 39.97 -33.46
N PRO A 217 -33.31 39.71 -33.40
CA PRO A 217 -32.80 38.36 -33.44
C PRO A 217 -33.15 37.57 -32.16
N LEU A 218 -33.21 36.26 -32.26
CA LEU A 218 -33.28 35.31 -31.16
C LEU A 218 -31.86 34.87 -30.77
N ILE A 219 -31.60 34.72 -29.47
CA ILE A 219 -30.35 34.16 -28.95
C ILE A 219 -30.68 33.10 -27.89
N THR A 220 -29.83 32.09 -27.74
CA THR A 220 -29.90 31.06 -26.69
C THR A 220 -28.55 30.88 -26.02
N ILE A 221 -28.53 30.33 -24.80
CA ILE A 221 -27.34 29.81 -24.12
C ILE A 221 -27.58 28.30 -23.95
N ASP A 222 -26.64 27.49 -24.42
CA ASP A 222 -26.67 26.03 -24.26
C ASP A 222 -26.35 25.63 -22.81
N VAL A 223 -26.38 24.32 -22.50
CA VAL A 223 -25.90 23.86 -21.19
C VAL A 223 -24.42 24.23 -21.03
N VAL A 224 -24.07 24.75 -19.86
CA VAL A 224 -22.67 25.09 -19.53
C VAL A 224 -22.03 23.86 -18.94
N ALA A 225 -20.77 23.61 -19.29
CA ALA A 225 -20.12 22.33 -19.05
C ALA A 225 -20.95 21.18 -19.65
N VAL A 226 -21.42 20.23 -18.84
CA VAL A 226 -22.27 19.11 -19.27
C VAL A 226 -23.67 19.19 -18.66
N ASP A 227 -23.81 19.85 -17.51
CA ASP A 227 -24.97 19.77 -16.62
C ASP A 227 -25.30 21.09 -15.90
N ASP A 228 -24.74 22.21 -16.34
CA ASP A 228 -24.87 23.54 -15.71
C ASP A 228 -24.21 23.66 -14.33
N ILE A 229 -23.42 22.68 -13.93
CA ILE A 229 -22.61 22.71 -12.71
C ILE A 229 -21.14 22.73 -13.15
N ILE A 230 -20.35 23.64 -12.61
CA ILE A 230 -18.90 23.67 -12.82
C ILE A 230 -18.25 22.97 -11.64
N ASN A 231 -17.68 21.80 -11.89
CA ASN A 231 -16.97 21.02 -10.86
C ASN A 231 -15.50 21.41 -10.72
N ALA A 232 -14.81 20.88 -9.71
CA ALA A 232 -13.42 21.21 -9.42
C ALA A 232 -12.46 20.97 -10.61
N LEU A 233 -12.74 19.95 -11.43
CA LEU A 233 -11.92 19.64 -12.61
C LEU A 233 -12.14 20.64 -13.74
N GLU A 234 -13.40 21.03 -13.95
CA GLU A 234 -13.80 22.02 -14.96
C GLU A 234 -13.33 23.42 -14.58
N ASP A 235 -13.37 23.74 -13.29
CA ASP A 235 -12.89 25.01 -12.70
C ASP A 235 -11.40 25.28 -12.96
N ASP A 236 -10.58 24.23 -12.97
CA ASP A 236 -9.14 24.30 -13.25
C ASP A 236 -8.79 24.43 -14.75
N SER A 237 -9.79 24.49 -15.62
CA SER A 237 -9.65 24.62 -17.08
C SER A 237 -10.51 25.75 -17.65
N PRO A 238 -10.26 26.23 -18.89
CA PRO A 238 -11.18 27.12 -19.54
C PRO A 238 -12.56 26.47 -19.71
N VAL A 239 -13.63 27.16 -19.28
CA VAL A 239 -15.01 26.71 -19.42
C VAL A 239 -15.63 27.35 -20.67
N THR A 240 -16.21 26.55 -21.54
CA THR A 240 -16.87 27.03 -22.75
C THR A 240 -18.34 27.35 -22.49
N ILE A 241 -18.74 28.58 -22.78
CA ILE A 241 -20.13 29.02 -22.87
C ILE A 241 -20.48 29.10 -24.36
N SER A 242 -21.63 28.56 -24.75
CA SER A 242 -22.04 28.51 -26.15
C SER A 242 -23.54 28.69 -26.31
N GLY A 243 -23.97 28.87 -27.55
CA GLY A 243 -25.38 28.94 -27.90
C GLY A 243 -25.60 29.18 -29.38
N THR A 244 -26.86 29.50 -29.71
CA THR A 244 -27.28 29.81 -31.08
C THR A 244 -27.89 31.20 -31.17
N THR A 245 -27.87 31.78 -32.37
CA THR A 245 -28.60 33.00 -32.70
C THR A 245 -28.94 33.04 -34.19
N ASP A 246 -30.00 33.75 -34.57
CA ASP A 246 -30.31 34.05 -35.97
C ASP A 246 -29.83 35.44 -36.44
N ALA A 247 -29.13 36.19 -35.58
CA ALA A 247 -28.38 37.37 -35.98
C ALA A 247 -27.31 37.02 -37.03
N GLU A 248 -26.95 37.99 -37.88
CA GLU A 248 -26.03 37.74 -38.99
C GLU A 248 -24.60 37.44 -38.53
N ASP A 249 -23.86 36.71 -39.36
CA ASP A 249 -22.44 36.41 -39.14
C ASP A 249 -21.62 37.70 -38.93
N GLY A 250 -20.79 37.69 -37.88
CA GLY A 250 -19.97 38.83 -37.50
C GLY A 250 -20.61 39.79 -36.51
N GLN A 251 -21.91 39.65 -36.18
CA GLN A 251 -22.51 40.41 -35.08
C GLN A 251 -21.85 40.07 -33.74
N ILE A 252 -21.75 41.06 -32.87
CA ILE A 252 -21.06 40.93 -31.57
C ILE A 252 -22.06 40.43 -30.53
N ILE A 253 -21.72 39.33 -29.89
CA ILE A 253 -22.44 38.82 -28.73
C ILE A 253 -21.73 39.33 -27.48
N THR A 254 -22.50 39.91 -26.57
CA THR A 254 -22.01 40.29 -25.24
C THR A 254 -22.55 39.30 -24.23
N VAL A 255 -21.64 38.61 -23.53
CA VAL A 255 -21.96 37.69 -22.44
C VAL A 255 -21.54 38.36 -21.12
N VAL A 256 -22.42 38.39 -20.14
CA VAL A 256 -22.10 38.88 -18.79
C VAL A 256 -22.10 37.69 -17.84
N LEU A 257 -21.00 37.50 -17.12
CA LEU A 257 -20.81 36.47 -16.10
C LEU A 257 -20.03 37.09 -14.93
N ASN A 258 -20.52 36.94 -13.71
CA ASN A 258 -19.94 37.51 -12.49
C ASN A 258 -19.66 39.03 -12.63
N GLY A 259 -20.60 39.75 -13.24
CA GLY A 259 -20.49 41.18 -13.55
C GLY A 259 -19.42 41.57 -14.58
N THR A 260 -18.71 40.62 -15.17
CA THR A 260 -17.69 40.87 -16.21
C THR A 260 -18.28 40.70 -17.61
N ASN A 261 -17.99 41.64 -18.51
CA ASN A 261 -18.42 41.59 -19.90
C ASN A 261 -17.40 40.87 -20.77
N TYR A 262 -17.84 39.81 -21.42
CA TYR A 262 -17.11 39.07 -22.43
C TYR A 262 -17.76 39.28 -23.80
N THR A 263 -16.97 39.17 -24.86
CA THR A 263 -17.48 39.34 -26.23
C THR A 263 -17.01 38.23 -27.14
N THR A 264 -17.91 37.74 -27.98
CA THR A 264 -17.60 36.86 -29.12
C THR A 264 -18.39 37.30 -30.35
N THR A 265 -18.29 36.59 -31.46
CA THR A 265 -19.00 36.92 -32.69
C THR A 265 -19.81 35.74 -33.21
N VAL A 266 -20.93 36.02 -33.88
CA VAL A 266 -21.72 35.00 -34.57
C VAL A 266 -20.94 34.40 -35.74
N THR A 267 -20.96 33.07 -35.89
CA THR A 267 -20.44 32.39 -37.08
C THR A 267 -21.31 31.17 -37.40
N GLY A 268 -22.00 31.19 -38.53
CA GLY A 268 -22.91 30.12 -38.96
C GLY A 268 -24.11 29.93 -38.04
N GLY A 269 -24.60 31.00 -37.40
CA GLY A 269 -25.73 30.96 -36.45
C GLY A 269 -25.40 30.35 -35.07
N VAL A 270 -24.12 30.08 -34.81
CA VAL A 270 -23.64 29.62 -33.50
C VAL A 270 -22.61 30.58 -32.93
N TRP A 271 -22.42 30.50 -31.62
CA TRP A 271 -21.40 31.24 -30.92
C TRP A 271 -20.79 30.44 -29.77
N THR A 272 -19.53 30.73 -29.50
CA THR A 272 -18.75 30.11 -28.43
C THR A 272 -17.87 31.16 -27.78
N LEU A 273 -17.73 31.06 -26.47
CA LEU A 273 -16.87 31.90 -25.65
C LEU A 273 -16.21 31.03 -24.59
N ASP A 274 -14.88 31.01 -24.56
CA ASP A 274 -14.14 30.38 -23.47
C ASP A 274 -13.85 31.42 -22.40
N ILE A 275 -14.33 31.20 -21.18
CA ILE A 275 -13.86 31.92 -20.00
C ILE A 275 -12.57 31.25 -19.49
N THR A 276 -11.66 32.02 -18.92
CA THR A 276 -10.40 31.46 -18.43
C THR A 276 -10.63 30.68 -17.14
N ALA A 277 -9.75 29.71 -16.82
CA ALA A 277 -9.79 29.01 -15.53
C ALA A 277 -9.77 29.98 -14.34
N THR A 278 -9.02 31.10 -14.44
CA THR A 278 -9.00 32.14 -13.40
C THR A 278 -10.36 32.83 -13.21
N ASP A 279 -11.12 32.99 -14.28
CA ASP A 279 -12.46 33.58 -14.20
C ASP A 279 -13.48 32.56 -13.68
N ALA A 280 -13.37 31.28 -14.06
CA ALA A 280 -14.17 30.18 -13.52
C ALA A 280 -13.96 30.03 -12.00
N GLN A 281 -12.70 30.02 -11.56
CA GLN A 281 -12.30 29.98 -10.13
C GLN A 281 -12.79 31.17 -9.31
N ALA A 282 -13.18 32.26 -9.96
CA ALA A 282 -13.66 33.48 -9.31
C ALA A 282 -15.19 33.54 -9.20
N LEU A 283 -15.91 32.53 -9.70
CA LEU A 283 -17.36 32.47 -9.63
C LEU A 283 -17.86 32.34 -8.18
N ASP A 284 -19.03 32.91 -7.95
CA ASP A 284 -19.79 32.65 -6.73
C ASP A 284 -20.51 31.28 -6.85
N PRO A 285 -20.90 30.63 -5.74
CA PRO A 285 -21.54 29.30 -5.76
C PRO A 285 -22.77 29.18 -6.68
N THR A 286 -23.47 30.29 -6.92
CA THR A 286 -24.56 30.35 -7.89
C THR A 286 -24.37 31.60 -8.72
N GLU A 287 -24.40 31.47 -10.04
CA GLU A 287 -24.19 32.59 -10.96
C GLU A 287 -25.22 32.58 -12.10
N THR A 288 -25.55 33.77 -12.62
CA THR A 288 -26.45 33.91 -13.77
C THR A 288 -25.68 34.50 -14.95
N ILE A 289 -25.50 33.69 -16.00
CA ILE A 289 -25.00 34.15 -17.29
C ILE A 289 -26.11 34.93 -17.99
N THR A 290 -25.78 36.06 -18.59
CA THR A 290 -26.67 36.73 -19.54
C THR A 290 -25.99 36.87 -20.91
N ALA A 291 -26.75 36.74 -21.99
CA ALA A 291 -26.24 36.93 -23.34
C ALA A 291 -27.19 37.82 -24.16
N ASP A 292 -26.60 38.72 -24.94
CA ASP A 292 -27.32 39.66 -25.82
C ASP A 292 -26.55 39.85 -27.14
N VAL A 293 -27.28 40.19 -28.20
CA VAL A 293 -26.76 40.43 -29.56
C VAL A 293 -27.66 41.44 -30.27
N ILE A 294 -27.07 42.22 -31.17
CA ILE A 294 -27.78 43.17 -32.02
C ILE A 294 -27.60 42.70 -33.47
N ASP A 295 -28.66 42.73 -34.28
CA ASP A 295 -28.59 42.40 -35.71
C ASP A 295 -27.90 43.50 -36.54
N ILE A 296 -27.79 43.30 -37.84
CA ILE A 296 -27.20 44.30 -38.74
C ILE A 296 -28.00 45.59 -38.87
N ALA A 297 -29.33 45.55 -38.67
CA ALA A 297 -30.22 46.70 -38.69
C ALA A 297 -30.16 47.53 -37.40
N GLY A 298 -29.60 46.97 -36.32
CA GLY A 298 -29.53 47.62 -35.02
C GLY A 298 -30.66 47.23 -34.06
N ASN A 299 -31.44 46.18 -34.35
CA ASN A 299 -32.45 45.67 -33.42
C ASN A 299 -31.78 44.75 -32.37
N PRO A 300 -31.93 45.03 -31.06
CA PRO A 300 -31.40 44.16 -30.02
C PRO A 300 -32.25 42.91 -29.86
N ALA A 301 -31.61 41.78 -29.54
CA ALA A 301 -32.28 40.58 -29.09
C ALA A 301 -32.97 40.81 -27.73
N VAL A 302 -33.89 39.91 -27.39
CA VAL A 302 -34.30 39.79 -25.98
C VAL A 302 -33.18 39.08 -25.23
N GLN A 303 -32.58 39.76 -24.25
CA GLN A 303 -31.54 39.19 -23.41
C GLN A 303 -31.99 37.86 -22.80
N VAL A 304 -31.17 36.83 -22.96
CA VAL A 304 -31.38 35.51 -22.35
C VAL A 304 -30.51 35.34 -21.12
N THR A 305 -31.00 34.53 -20.18
CA THR A 305 -30.30 34.24 -18.93
C THR A 305 -30.17 32.73 -18.73
N LYS A 306 -29.08 32.30 -18.10
CA LYS A 306 -28.80 30.91 -17.76
C LYS A 306 -28.17 30.87 -16.37
N ASP A 307 -28.85 30.22 -15.42
CA ASP A 307 -28.31 30.00 -14.09
C ASP A 307 -27.37 28.78 -14.12
N ILE A 308 -26.24 28.88 -13.43
CA ILE A 308 -25.25 27.82 -13.24
C ILE A 308 -24.90 27.71 -11.75
N GLU A 309 -24.40 26.55 -11.35
CA GLU A 309 -23.87 26.29 -10.02
C GLU A 309 -22.34 26.10 -10.09
N HIS A 310 -21.63 26.67 -9.14
CA HIS A 310 -20.18 26.49 -8.98
C HIS A 310 -19.96 25.66 -7.73
N ASP A 311 -19.63 24.39 -7.94
CA ASP A 311 -19.52 23.38 -6.89
C ASP A 311 -18.20 22.63 -7.05
N VAL A 312 -17.18 23.08 -6.31
CA VAL A 312 -15.79 22.62 -6.46
C VAL A 312 -15.26 21.89 -5.24
N ASP A 313 -16.10 21.69 -4.23
CA ASP A 313 -15.68 21.17 -2.93
C ASP A 313 -16.55 19.98 -2.58
N ALA A 314 -15.93 18.83 -2.30
CA ALA A 314 -16.57 17.72 -1.59
C ALA A 314 -15.62 17.22 -0.51
N SER A 315 -16.15 16.91 0.68
CA SER A 315 -15.36 16.23 1.71
C SER A 315 -16.18 15.18 2.44
N ILE A 316 -15.47 14.16 2.92
CA ILE A 316 -15.98 13.09 3.73
C ILE A 316 -15.04 12.90 4.92
N ASN A 317 -15.58 12.45 6.05
CA ASN A 317 -14.82 12.14 7.26
C ASN A 317 -15.40 10.89 7.92
N ILE A 318 -14.55 9.96 8.34
CA ILE A 318 -14.88 8.80 9.15
C ILE A 318 -14.87 9.22 10.64
N THR A 319 -15.92 8.86 11.37
CA THR A 319 -16.01 9.13 12.81
C THR A 319 -15.08 8.18 13.55
N THR A 320 -14.15 8.74 14.33
CA THR A 320 -13.26 8.00 15.22
C THR A 320 -13.52 8.34 16.68
N PRO A 321 -13.17 7.44 17.63
CA PRO A 321 -12.68 6.07 17.41
C PRO A 321 -13.75 5.12 16.85
N ILE A 322 -13.35 4.23 15.94
CA ILE A 322 -14.20 3.16 15.38
C ILE A 322 -14.50 2.14 16.49
N GLU A 323 -15.75 1.63 16.56
CA GLU A 323 -16.25 0.80 17.67
C GLU A 323 -16.06 1.41 19.09
N GLY A 324 -15.75 2.71 19.17
CA GLY A 324 -15.61 3.43 20.43
C GLY A 324 -14.21 3.39 21.06
N ASP A 325 -13.34 2.45 20.67
CA ASP A 325 -11.97 2.32 21.19
C ASP A 325 -10.89 2.14 20.11
N GLY A 326 -11.27 1.96 18.84
CA GLY A 326 -10.34 1.77 17.71
C GLY A 326 -9.81 0.34 17.58
N ILE A 327 -10.44 -0.62 18.29
CA ILE A 327 -10.15 -2.04 18.21
C ILE A 327 -11.46 -2.74 17.81
N VAL A 328 -11.35 -3.78 16.98
CA VAL A 328 -12.44 -4.69 16.69
C VAL A 328 -12.02 -6.05 17.23
N ASN A 329 -12.66 -6.48 18.31
CA ASN A 329 -12.41 -7.78 18.92
C ASN A 329 -13.29 -8.89 18.29
N ALA A 330 -13.08 -10.14 18.71
CA ALA A 330 -13.79 -11.30 18.17
C ALA A 330 -15.31 -11.32 18.42
N THR A 331 -15.84 -10.39 19.22
CA THR A 331 -17.29 -10.23 19.44
C THR A 331 -17.88 -9.18 18.51
N GLU A 332 -17.08 -8.20 18.08
CA GLU A 332 -17.48 -7.07 17.25
C GLU A 332 -17.27 -7.32 15.75
N ASP A 333 -16.31 -8.18 15.40
CA ASP A 333 -15.85 -8.41 14.03
C ASP A 333 -16.95 -8.83 13.03
N GLY A 334 -18.04 -9.43 13.51
CA GLY A 334 -19.20 -9.81 12.70
C GLY A 334 -20.21 -8.68 12.40
N ASP A 335 -20.08 -7.50 13.04
CA ASP A 335 -21.08 -6.42 13.01
C ASP A 335 -20.44 -5.02 13.11
N VAL A 336 -19.36 -4.77 12.37
CA VAL A 336 -18.60 -3.51 12.46
C VAL A 336 -19.37 -2.36 11.82
N THR A 337 -19.62 -1.31 12.61
CA THR A 337 -20.35 -0.11 12.21
C THR A 337 -19.38 1.03 11.87
N ILE A 338 -19.41 1.52 10.63
CA ILE A 338 -18.67 2.71 10.21
C ILE A 338 -19.62 3.85 9.90
N SER A 339 -19.35 5.02 10.45
CA SER A 339 -20.14 6.23 10.23
C SER A 339 -19.27 7.46 10.07
N GLY A 340 -19.86 8.55 9.62
CA GLY A 340 -19.12 9.75 9.31
C GLY A 340 -19.99 10.94 8.97
N THR A 341 -19.31 12.01 8.55
CA THR A 341 -19.94 13.24 8.06
C THR A 341 -19.44 13.56 6.66
N THR A 342 -20.20 14.35 5.93
CA THR A 342 -19.79 14.98 4.67
C THR A 342 -19.96 16.49 4.75
N THR A 343 -19.24 17.22 3.90
CA THR A 343 -19.50 18.64 3.61
C THR A 343 -19.57 18.79 2.10
N ASN A 344 -20.57 19.53 1.61
CA ASN A 344 -20.85 19.69 0.17
C ASN A 344 -20.94 18.33 -0.54
N VAL A 345 -21.78 17.46 0.01
CA VAL A 345 -22.18 16.21 -0.63
C VAL A 345 -23.67 16.06 -0.36
N GLU A 346 -24.47 16.00 -1.42
CA GLU A 346 -25.92 16.04 -1.33
C GLU A 346 -26.50 14.74 -0.76
N ASP A 347 -27.71 14.85 -0.22
CA ASP A 347 -28.47 13.68 0.20
C ASP A 347 -28.67 12.69 -0.97
N ASN A 348 -28.66 11.40 -0.64
CA ASN A 348 -28.76 10.27 -1.57
C ASN A 348 -27.48 9.89 -2.33
N GLN A 349 -26.35 10.57 -2.10
CA GLN A 349 -25.06 10.10 -2.60
C GLN A 349 -24.60 8.84 -1.86
N VAL A 350 -23.94 7.95 -2.60
CA VAL A 350 -23.49 6.65 -2.08
C VAL A 350 -22.07 6.78 -1.58
N VAL A 351 -21.86 6.52 -0.29
CA VAL A 351 -20.53 6.30 0.28
C VAL A 351 -20.17 4.83 0.10
N THR A 352 -19.02 4.55 -0.49
CA THR A 352 -18.44 3.21 -0.52
C THR A 352 -17.40 3.12 0.60
N VAL A 353 -17.56 2.17 1.50
CA VAL A 353 -16.59 1.92 2.58
C VAL A 353 -15.87 0.63 2.28
N THR A 354 -14.54 0.66 2.31
CA THR A 354 -13.67 -0.47 1.99
C THR A 354 -12.76 -0.78 3.17
N PHE A 355 -12.72 -2.05 3.58
CA PHE A 355 -11.84 -2.59 4.62
C PHE A 355 -10.73 -3.40 3.97
N ASN A 356 -9.48 -3.09 4.31
CA ASN A 356 -8.30 -3.69 3.66
C ASN A 356 -7.16 -3.92 4.65
N ASP A 357 -6.74 -5.18 4.81
CA ASP A 357 -5.56 -5.61 5.58
C ASP A 357 -4.27 -5.66 4.74
N GLY A 358 -4.37 -5.40 3.43
CA GLY A 358 -3.26 -5.47 2.47
C GLY A 358 -2.89 -6.88 2.01
N ILE A 359 -3.60 -7.91 2.48
CA ILE A 359 -3.33 -9.33 2.22
C ILE A 359 -4.54 -9.99 1.55
N ASN A 360 -5.71 -9.87 2.16
CA ASN A 360 -6.95 -10.48 1.73
C ASN A 360 -7.67 -9.58 0.71
N THR A 361 -8.71 -10.13 0.06
CA THR A 361 -9.53 -9.31 -0.85
C THR A 361 -10.29 -8.28 -0.02
N PRO A 362 -10.23 -6.98 -0.35
CA PRO A 362 -10.94 -5.96 0.42
C PRO A 362 -12.44 -6.24 0.48
N ILE A 363 -13.01 -6.02 1.66
CA ILE A 363 -14.45 -6.16 1.91
C ILE A 363 -15.06 -4.77 1.77
N THR A 364 -16.23 -4.68 1.12
CA THR A 364 -16.90 -3.39 0.89
C THR A 364 -18.34 -3.40 1.36
N THR A 365 -18.76 -2.26 1.90
CA THR A 365 -20.14 -1.94 2.25
C THR A 365 -20.48 -0.56 1.72
N THR A 366 -21.75 -0.16 1.82
CA THR A 366 -22.22 1.14 1.34
C THR A 366 -23.07 1.85 2.38
N ALA A 367 -23.04 3.18 2.33
CA ALA A 367 -23.93 4.07 3.06
C ALA A 367 -24.60 5.06 2.10
N ILE A 368 -25.66 5.72 2.58
CA ILE A 368 -26.26 6.86 1.90
C ILE A 368 -26.07 8.11 2.75
N VAL A 369 -25.67 9.21 2.13
CA VAL A 369 -25.60 10.52 2.77
C VAL A 369 -27.02 11.01 3.05
N ILE A 370 -27.29 11.35 4.32
CA ILE A 370 -28.54 11.95 4.79
C ILE A 370 -28.19 13.05 5.80
N GLY A 371 -28.54 14.29 5.50
CA GLY A 371 -28.32 15.45 6.37
C GLY A 371 -26.85 15.65 6.75
N ASN A 372 -25.94 15.55 5.77
CA ASN A 372 -24.48 15.67 5.94
C ASN A 372 -23.85 14.56 6.83
N THR A 373 -24.57 13.46 7.05
CA THR A 373 -24.09 12.31 7.82
C THR A 373 -24.29 11.03 7.02
N TRP A 374 -23.49 10.02 7.32
CA TRP A 374 -23.63 8.70 6.71
C TRP A 374 -23.30 7.61 7.74
N THR A 375 -23.92 6.45 7.58
CA THR A 375 -23.63 5.26 8.38
C THR A 375 -23.76 4.07 7.45
N ALA A 376 -22.67 3.34 7.28
CA ALA A 376 -22.63 2.16 6.46
C ALA A 376 -23.50 1.06 7.05
N THR A 377 -23.90 0.12 6.21
CA THR A 377 -24.48 -1.13 6.73
C THR A 377 -23.37 -1.92 7.42
N ASP A 378 -23.67 -2.39 8.62
CA ASP A 378 -22.77 -3.21 9.43
C ASP A 378 -22.25 -4.40 8.63
N ILE A 379 -20.98 -4.73 8.82
CA ILE A 379 -20.32 -5.74 8.02
C ILE A 379 -19.40 -6.64 8.84
N ASP A 380 -19.36 -7.90 8.43
CA ASP A 380 -18.47 -8.93 8.95
C ASP A 380 -17.08 -8.80 8.32
N ILE A 381 -16.08 -8.50 9.15
CA ILE A 381 -14.67 -8.42 8.78
C ILE A 381 -13.84 -9.58 9.36
N SER A 382 -14.48 -10.61 9.95
CA SER A 382 -13.80 -11.76 10.57
C SER A 382 -12.90 -12.56 9.61
N GLY A 383 -13.08 -12.34 8.30
CA GLY A 383 -12.29 -12.97 7.22
C GLY A 383 -11.01 -12.22 6.84
N LEU A 384 -10.73 -11.07 7.45
CA LEU A 384 -9.47 -10.34 7.32
C LEU A 384 -8.43 -10.84 8.33
N GLU A 385 -7.16 -10.58 8.07
CA GLU A 385 -6.08 -10.94 8.99
C GLU A 385 -6.02 -9.98 10.19
N ASN A 386 -5.67 -10.50 11.38
CA ASN A 386 -5.45 -9.67 12.57
C ASN A 386 -4.39 -8.58 12.33
N GLY A 387 -4.57 -7.42 12.95
CA GLY A 387 -3.70 -6.26 12.85
C GLY A 387 -4.41 -5.03 12.28
N ASN A 388 -3.64 -4.15 11.64
CA ASN A 388 -4.19 -2.88 11.14
C ASN A 388 -5.05 -3.10 9.89
N ILE A 389 -6.33 -2.79 10.01
CA ILE A 389 -7.27 -2.72 8.89
C ILE A 389 -7.39 -1.25 8.46
N THR A 390 -7.08 -0.97 7.21
CA THR A 390 -7.33 0.35 6.61
C THR A 390 -8.78 0.41 6.14
N ILE A 391 -9.51 1.41 6.62
CA ILE A 391 -10.89 1.68 6.25
C ILE A 391 -10.88 2.95 5.40
N THR A 392 -11.31 2.83 4.15
CA THR A 392 -11.42 3.96 3.23
C THR A 392 -12.89 4.22 2.93
N ALA A 393 -13.33 5.47 3.09
CA ALA A 393 -14.66 5.92 2.72
C ALA A 393 -14.57 6.86 1.52
N ASP A 394 -15.17 6.46 0.40
CA ASP A 394 -15.19 7.20 -0.85
C ASP A 394 -16.62 7.66 -1.18
N VAL A 395 -16.77 8.90 -1.64
CA VAL A 395 -18.05 9.44 -2.12
C VAL A 395 -17.82 10.37 -3.31
N ILE A 396 -18.83 10.47 -4.16
CA ILE A 396 -18.91 11.42 -5.27
C ILE A 396 -20.18 12.25 -5.05
N ASP A 397 -20.10 13.57 -5.15
CA ASP A 397 -21.25 14.47 -5.03
C ASP A 397 -22.07 14.56 -6.34
N VAL A 398 -23.06 15.46 -6.41
CA VAL A 398 -23.83 15.67 -7.66
C VAL A 398 -22.97 16.30 -8.77
N ALA A 399 -22.04 17.21 -8.42
CA ALA A 399 -21.13 17.87 -9.36
C ALA A 399 -20.02 16.95 -9.90
N GLN A 400 -19.92 15.72 -9.38
CA GLN A 400 -18.88 14.73 -9.67
C GLN A 400 -17.51 15.02 -9.02
N ASN A 401 -17.46 15.86 -7.99
CA ASN A 401 -16.29 15.96 -7.13
C ASN A 401 -16.19 14.70 -6.26
N SER A 402 -14.99 14.10 -6.21
CA SER A 402 -14.72 12.91 -5.41
C SER A 402 -14.08 13.30 -4.08
N ALA A 403 -14.56 12.72 -2.99
CA ALA A 403 -13.98 12.86 -1.67
C ALA A 403 -13.65 11.48 -1.08
N THR A 404 -12.48 11.39 -0.45
CA THR A 404 -11.99 10.17 0.19
C THR A 404 -11.46 10.50 1.56
N ASP A 405 -11.78 9.67 2.54
CA ASP A 405 -11.13 9.66 3.85
C ASP A 405 -10.65 8.26 4.20
N SER A 406 -9.62 8.15 5.03
CA SER A 406 -9.07 6.85 5.43
C SER A 406 -8.61 6.85 6.87
N GLU A 407 -9.06 5.84 7.59
CA GLU A 407 -8.72 5.59 8.99
C GLU A 407 -8.20 4.17 9.17
N THR A 408 -7.58 3.90 10.32
CA THR A 408 -7.10 2.56 10.67
C THR A 408 -7.74 2.08 11.96
N VAL A 409 -8.17 0.81 11.97
CA VAL A 409 -8.64 0.10 13.16
C VAL A 409 -7.77 -1.15 13.37
N ILE A 410 -7.64 -1.64 14.60
CA ILE A 410 -6.95 -2.90 14.88
C ILE A 410 -7.99 -4.02 14.95
N LEU A 411 -7.94 -5.00 14.06
CA LEU A 411 -8.68 -6.25 14.21
C LEU A 411 -7.86 -7.21 15.08
N ASP A 412 -8.44 -7.67 16.18
CA ASP A 412 -7.81 -8.61 17.09
C ASP A 412 -8.75 -9.75 17.46
N ASN A 413 -8.67 -10.83 16.68
CA ASN A 413 -9.38 -12.08 16.94
C ASN A 413 -8.48 -13.14 17.59
N ASN A 414 -7.43 -12.74 18.31
CA ASN A 414 -6.56 -13.70 18.97
C ASN A 414 -7.34 -14.50 20.01
N ASN A 415 -7.34 -15.82 19.86
CA ASN A 415 -8.01 -16.71 20.79
C ASN A 415 -7.10 -16.99 22.00
N ILE A 416 -7.48 -16.49 23.18
CA ILE A 416 -6.75 -16.74 24.42
C ILE A 416 -7.25 -18.05 25.04
N THR A 417 -6.33 -18.94 25.39
CA THR A 417 -6.65 -20.18 26.11
C THR A 417 -6.86 -19.94 27.60
N ALA A 418 -7.59 -20.82 28.28
CA ALA A 418 -7.83 -20.68 29.72
C ALA A 418 -6.52 -20.67 30.54
N PRO A 419 -6.45 -19.86 31.61
CA PRO A 419 -5.40 -19.97 32.62
C PRO A 419 -5.57 -21.27 33.45
N THR A 420 -4.55 -21.62 34.23
CA THR A 420 -4.64 -22.73 35.21
C THR A 420 -4.50 -22.16 36.61
N VAL A 421 -5.27 -22.66 37.58
CA VAL A 421 -5.25 -22.20 38.97
C VAL A 421 -4.76 -23.32 39.88
N ILE A 422 -4.03 -22.96 40.94
CA ILE A 422 -3.52 -23.85 41.98
C ILE A 422 -3.73 -23.14 43.32
N VAL A 423 -4.33 -23.83 44.29
CA VAL A 423 -4.39 -23.34 45.68
C VAL A 423 -3.09 -23.72 46.38
N THR A 424 -2.34 -22.73 46.86
CA THR A 424 -0.94 -22.93 47.26
C THR A 424 -0.76 -23.61 48.61
N GLU A 425 -1.78 -23.53 49.47
CA GLU A 425 -1.80 -24.13 50.80
C GLU A 425 -2.18 -25.62 50.74
N ASP A 426 -2.83 -26.09 49.66
CA ASP A 426 -3.15 -27.53 49.47
C ASP A 426 -1.89 -28.27 48.99
N LEU A 427 -0.96 -28.49 49.91
CA LEU A 427 0.37 -29.05 49.62
C LEU A 427 0.31 -30.51 49.17
N ASN A 428 -0.76 -31.22 49.56
CA ASN A 428 -0.94 -32.64 49.29
C ASN A 428 -1.89 -32.90 48.10
N ASN A 429 -2.56 -31.85 47.61
CA ASN A 429 -3.48 -31.82 46.47
C ASN A 429 -4.62 -32.85 46.60
N ASP A 430 -5.18 -32.99 47.81
CA ASP A 430 -6.30 -33.88 48.10
C ASP A 430 -7.67 -33.17 48.06
N GLY A 431 -7.67 -31.84 47.87
CA GLY A 431 -8.88 -31.01 47.82
C GLY A 431 -9.41 -30.60 49.19
N LEU A 432 -8.67 -30.87 50.26
CA LEU A 432 -8.95 -30.44 51.63
C LEU A 432 -7.86 -29.47 52.11
N LEU A 433 -8.20 -28.59 53.05
CA LEU A 433 -7.23 -27.79 53.78
C LEU A 433 -7.37 -28.02 55.28
N SER A 434 -6.29 -28.53 55.89
CA SER A 434 -6.12 -28.65 57.34
C SER A 434 -5.79 -27.32 58.03
N ASP A 435 -5.94 -27.29 59.35
CA ASP A 435 -5.46 -26.21 60.21
C ASP A 435 -3.94 -26.00 60.09
N SER A 436 -3.18 -27.06 59.79
CA SER A 436 -1.73 -26.97 59.58
C SER A 436 -1.34 -26.39 58.21
N GLU A 437 -2.16 -26.61 57.19
CA GLU A 437 -1.95 -26.11 55.84
C GLU A 437 -2.38 -24.63 55.72
N LEU A 438 -3.42 -24.23 56.46
CA LEU A 438 -3.93 -22.86 56.41
C LEU A 438 -3.03 -21.88 57.20
N VAL A 439 -2.19 -21.14 56.48
CA VAL A 439 -1.37 -20.05 57.06
C VAL A 439 -1.85 -18.67 56.59
N GLY A 440 -2.87 -18.13 57.26
CA GLY A 440 -3.38 -16.79 56.97
C GLY A 440 -4.52 -16.79 55.94
N ASP A 441 -4.41 -15.94 54.92
CA ASP A 441 -5.32 -15.96 53.78
C ASP A 441 -4.90 -17.07 52.81
N ILE A 442 -5.85 -17.65 52.07
CA ILE A 442 -5.61 -18.76 51.13
C ILE A 442 -5.02 -18.19 49.84
N GLY A 443 -3.77 -18.50 49.57
CA GLY A 443 -3.08 -18.18 48.33
C GLY A 443 -3.57 -19.01 47.14
N VAL A 444 -3.65 -18.34 46.00
CA VAL A 444 -3.99 -18.92 44.70
C VAL A 444 -2.95 -18.46 43.72
N GLN A 445 -2.20 -19.40 43.17
CA GLN A 445 -1.33 -19.15 42.04
C GLN A 445 -2.07 -19.43 40.74
N VAL A 446 -2.04 -18.46 39.83
CA VAL A 446 -2.60 -18.59 38.48
C VAL A 446 -1.46 -18.67 37.49
N ILE A 447 -1.35 -19.80 36.79
CA ILE A 447 -0.43 -20.00 35.68
C ILE A 447 -1.05 -19.36 34.44
N LEU A 448 -0.30 -18.44 33.84
CA LEU A 448 -0.73 -17.65 32.70
C LEU A 448 -0.64 -18.48 31.40
N PRO A 449 -1.62 -18.36 30.49
CA PRO A 449 -1.53 -18.99 29.19
C PRO A 449 -0.41 -18.35 28.36
N VAL A 450 0.14 -19.10 27.39
CA VAL A 450 1.27 -18.64 26.55
C VAL A 450 0.97 -17.39 25.72
N ALA A 451 -0.31 -17.10 25.46
CA ALA A 451 -0.75 -15.91 24.74
C ALA A 451 -0.90 -14.67 25.63
N ALA A 452 -0.77 -14.82 26.95
CA ALA A 452 -0.87 -13.70 27.88
C ALA A 452 0.27 -12.70 27.67
N VAL A 453 -0.07 -11.42 27.64
CA VAL A 453 0.87 -10.31 27.50
C VAL A 453 0.63 -9.25 28.57
N ALA A 454 1.63 -8.38 28.77
CA ALA A 454 1.51 -7.30 29.74
C ALA A 454 0.41 -6.32 29.30
N GLY A 455 -0.54 -6.04 30.18
CA GLY A 455 -1.74 -5.26 29.91
C GLY A 455 -3.03 -6.08 29.96
N ASP A 456 -2.97 -7.40 29.77
CA ASP A 456 -4.12 -8.28 29.92
C ASP A 456 -4.62 -8.28 31.38
N THR A 457 -5.90 -8.56 31.58
CA THR A 457 -6.52 -8.63 32.91
C THR A 457 -6.90 -10.07 33.22
N VAL A 458 -6.34 -10.64 34.29
CA VAL A 458 -6.78 -11.90 34.87
C VAL A 458 -7.79 -11.63 35.97
N THR A 459 -8.97 -12.23 35.88
CA THR A 459 -10.01 -12.18 36.91
C THR A 459 -10.07 -13.51 37.62
N VAL A 460 -9.83 -13.54 38.93
CA VAL A 460 -9.89 -14.74 39.76
C VAL A 460 -11.08 -14.64 40.70
N THR A 461 -11.90 -15.67 40.79
CA THR A 461 -13.10 -15.72 41.65
C THR A 461 -13.01 -16.87 42.64
N ASP A 462 -13.62 -16.71 43.81
CA ASP A 462 -13.56 -17.66 44.93
C ASP A 462 -14.81 -18.55 45.07
N GLY A 463 -15.79 -18.39 44.17
CA GLY A 463 -17.08 -19.08 44.22
C GLY A 463 -18.04 -18.59 45.32
N ASN A 464 -17.56 -17.74 46.23
CA ASN A 464 -18.32 -17.15 47.35
C ASN A 464 -18.74 -15.69 47.08
N GLY A 465 -18.50 -15.22 45.85
CA GLY A 465 -18.92 -13.90 45.37
C GLY A 465 -17.84 -12.82 45.48
N ASN A 466 -16.61 -13.17 45.84
CA ASN A 466 -15.45 -12.27 45.74
C ASN A 466 -14.70 -12.54 44.44
N SER A 467 -14.13 -11.49 43.87
CA SER A 467 -13.30 -11.55 42.67
C SER A 467 -12.14 -10.57 42.79
N GLU A 468 -10.97 -10.96 42.32
CA GLU A 468 -9.80 -10.11 42.21
C GLU A 468 -9.38 -9.99 40.74
N ASN A 469 -9.14 -8.75 40.30
CA ASN A 469 -8.71 -8.45 38.93
C ASN A 469 -7.26 -8.00 38.98
N VAL A 470 -6.39 -8.70 38.25
CA VAL A 470 -4.95 -8.42 38.15
C VAL A 470 -4.62 -8.03 36.73
N ILE A 471 -4.12 -6.80 36.54
CA ILE A 471 -3.58 -6.35 35.25
C ILE A 471 -2.12 -6.84 35.17
N LEU A 472 -1.82 -7.65 34.17
CA LEU A 472 -0.51 -8.27 34.01
C LEU A 472 0.56 -7.22 33.70
N THR A 473 1.63 -7.24 34.48
CA THR A 473 2.83 -6.45 34.24
C THR A 473 3.87 -7.27 33.46
N PRO A 474 4.92 -6.64 32.91
CA PRO A 474 6.02 -7.38 32.30
C PRO A 474 6.74 -8.34 33.28
N VAL A 475 6.65 -8.11 34.58
CA VAL A 475 7.20 -9.02 35.60
C VAL A 475 6.36 -10.29 35.69
N ASP A 476 5.04 -10.15 35.70
CA ASP A 476 4.10 -11.28 35.77
C ASP A 476 4.22 -12.18 34.54
N ILE A 477 4.34 -11.60 33.34
CA ILE A 477 4.58 -12.35 32.11
C ILE A 477 5.90 -13.12 32.15
N ASN A 478 6.98 -12.52 32.66
CA ASN A 478 8.26 -13.21 32.80
C ASN A 478 8.23 -14.33 33.84
N ASN A 479 7.44 -14.16 34.91
CA ASN A 479 7.24 -15.20 35.92
C ASN A 479 6.31 -16.32 35.44
N GLY A 480 5.49 -16.06 34.41
CA GLY A 480 4.48 -16.99 33.88
C GLY A 480 3.33 -17.26 34.84
N THR A 481 3.27 -16.56 35.97
CA THR A 481 2.33 -16.78 37.07
C THR A 481 1.99 -15.46 37.75
N ILE A 482 0.81 -15.40 38.36
CA ILE A 482 0.43 -14.38 39.34
C ILE A 482 -0.08 -15.07 40.61
N ASP A 483 0.07 -14.42 41.75
CA ASP A 483 -0.48 -14.88 43.02
C ASP A 483 -1.58 -13.92 43.49
N VAL A 484 -2.72 -14.47 43.90
CA VAL A 484 -3.82 -13.75 44.57
C VAL A 484 -4.14 -14.45 45.89
N ALA A 485 -4.88 -13.81 46.79
CA ALA A 485 -5.23 -14.41 48.06
C ALA A 485 -6.68 -14.13 48.46
N PHE A 486 -7.37 -15.16 48.96
CA PHE A 486 -8.74 -15.05 49.45
C PHE A 486 -8.81 -15.28 50.96
N VAL A 487 -9.66 -14.52 51.64
CA VAL A 487 -9.93 -14.73 53.06
C VAL A 487 -10.56 -16.11 53.25
N SER A 488 -10.04 -16.88 54.21
CA SER A 488 -10.59 -18.20 54.55
C SER A 488 -12.11 -18.12 54.83
N PRO A 489 -12.93 -18.99 54.20
CA PRO A 489 -14.37 -19.06 54.47
C PRO A 489 -14.69 -19.66 55.85
N GLY A 490 -13.67 -20.13 56.59
CA GLY A 490 -13.81 -20.82 57.87
C GLY A 490 -14.08 -22.32 57.71
N ASP A 491 -14.05 -23.03 58.85
CA ASP A 491 -14.23 -24.47 58.92
C ASP A 491 -15.55 -24.95 58.30
N GLY A 492 -15.49 -26.01 57.48
CA GLY A 492 -16.58 -26.52 56.65
C GLY A 492 -16.96 -25.65 55.45
N GLY A 493 -16.24 -24.55 55.22
CA GLY A 493 -16.40 -23.67 54.07
C GLY A 493 -15.73 -24.22 52.81
N THR A 494 -16.30 -23.92 51.65
CA THR A 494 -15.73 -24.30 50.35
C THR A 494 -15.16 -23.09 49.63
N LEU A 495 -14.01 -23.26 49.00
CA LEU A 495 -13.42 -22.32 48.05
C LEU A 495 -13.51 -22.93 46.65
N ILE A 496 -14.08 -22.21 45.69
CA ILE A 496 -14.15 -22.66 44.28
C ILE A 496 -13.42 -21.63 43.43
N VAL A 497 -12.16 -21.92 43.10
CA VAL A 497 -11.31 -20.99 42.38
C VAL A 497 -11.49 -21.16 40.88
N ILE A 498 -11.86 -20.08 40.22
CA ILE A 498 -11.92 -20.00 38.75
C ILE A 498 -11.21 -18.72 38.32
N ALA A 499 -10.31 -18.82 37.34
CA ALA A 499 -9.68 -17.67 36.71
C ALA A 499 -10.08 -17.55 35.23
N THR A 500 -10.25 -16.33 34.77
CA THR A 500 -10.40 -15.97 33.35
C THR A 500 -9.37 -14.91 32.99
N ILE A 501 -8.99 -14.86 31.73
CA ILE A 501 -8.10 -13.82 31.20
C ILE A 501 -8.83 -13.04 30.11
N THR A 502 -8.68 -11.73 30.12
CA THR A 502 -9.15 -10.82 29.08
C THR A 502 -7.93 -10.08 28.53
N ASP A 503 -7.69 -10.14 27.21
CA ASP A 503 -6.56 -9.37 26.65
C ASP A 503 -6.81 -7.87 26.69
N ILE A 504 -5.79 -7.10 26.32
CA ILE A 504 -5.86 -5.64 26.19
C ILE A 504 -6.92 -5.17 25.17
N SER A 505 -7.29 -6.03 24.22
CA SER A 505 -8.26 -5.79 23.15
C SER A 505 -9.70 -6.15 23.57
N GLY A 506 -9.89 -6.72 24.76
CA GLY A 506 -11.19 -7.11 25.31
C GLY A 506 -11.62 -8.55 24.99
N ASN A 507 -10.82 -9.36 24.31
CA ASN A 507 -11.14 -10.77 24.07
C ASN A 507 -11.07 -11.55 25.39
N VAL A 508 -12.18 -12.17 25.79
CA VAL A 508 -12.26 -12.97 27.01
C VAL A 508 -11.99 -14.43 26.69
N GLY A 509 -10.91 -14.97 27.25
CA GLY A 509 -10.59 -16.39 27.21
C GLY A 509 -11.57 -17.24 28.05
N PRO A 510 -11.60 -18.57 27.85
CA PRO A 510 -12.45 -19.45 28.63
C PRO A 510 -12.00 -19.51 30.11
N ASP A 511 -12.95 -19.83 30.99
CA ASP A 511 -12.70 -20.12 32.40
C ASP A 511 -11.65 -21.25 32.56
N SER A 512 -10.77 -21.10 33.56
CA SER A 512 -9.95 -22.20 34.05
C SER A 512 -10.82 -23.37 34.51
N ALA A 513 -10.23 -24.56 34.61
CA ALA A 513 -10.84 -25.60 35.42
C ALA A 513 -11.07 -25.06 36.85
N ALA A 514 -12.23 -25.38 37.42
CA ALA A 514 -12.56 -24.97 38.78
C ALA A 514 -11.80 -25.83 39.78
N GLU A 515 -10.99 -25.20 40.63
CA GLU A 515 -10.33 -25.87 41.76
C GLU A 515 -11.24 -25.79 42.99
N ASN A 516 -11.58 -26.94 43.57
CA ASN A 516 -12.58 -27.02 44.64
C ASN A 516 -11.92 -27.50 45.92
N ILE A 517 -11.77 -26.59 46.88
CA ILE A 517 -11.16 -26.88 48.17
C ILE A 517 -12.22 -26.81 49.27
N LEU A 518 -12.26 -27.83 50.13
CA LEU A 518 -13.07 -27.83 51.35
C LEU A 518 -12.15 -27.62 52.56
N LEU A 519 -12.45 -26.62 53.38
CA LEU A 519 -11.71 -26.41 54.62
C LEU A 519 -12.24 -27.34 55.69
N ASP A 520 -11.36 -28.14 56.26
CA ASP A 520 -11.61 -28.95 57.44
C ASP A 520 -10.48 -28.64 58.43
N LEU A 521 -10.77 -27.75 59.37
CA LEU A 521 -9.79 -27.23 60.33
C LEU A 521 -9.97 -27.86 61.72
N THR A 522 -10.90 -28.81 61.85
CA THR A 522 -11.29 -29.35 63.15
C THR A 522 -10.61 -30.69 63.40
N ALA A 523 -9.57 -30.69 64.24
CA ALA A 523 -8.94 -31.92 64.70
C ALA A 523 -9.93 -32.85 65.47
N PRO A 524 -9.86 -34.17 65.27
CA PRO A 524 -10.65 -35.14 66.03
C PRO A 524 -10.39 -35.07 67.54
N SER A 525 -11.37 -35.49 68.34
CA SER A 525 -11.19 -35.64 69.78
C SER A 525 -10.17 -36.73 70.13
N ALA A 526 -9.57 -36.65 71.33
CA ALA A 526 -8.66 -37.69 71.81
C ALA A 526 -9.38 -39.06 71.94
N PRO A 527 -8.76 -40.15 71.49
CA PRO A 527 -9.22 -41.49 71.82
C PRO A 527 -8.87 -41.84 73.27
N THR A 528 -9.30 -43.02 73.75
CA THR A 528 -8.83 -43.57 75.04
C THR A 528 -8.16 -44.92 74.82
N VAL A 529 -7.03 -45.14 75.50
CA VAL A 529 -6.25 -46.38 75.41
C VAL A 529 -6.32 -47.17 76.72
N VAL A 530 -6.27 -48.50 76.61
CA VAL A 530 -6.16 -49.43 77.74
C VAL A 530 -5.23 -50.59 77.34
N ILE A 531 -4.26 -50.91 78.19
CA ILE A 531 -3.42 -52.11 78.08
C ILE A 531 -4.27 -53.32 78.47
N THR A 532 -4.48 -54.26 77.54
CA THR A 532 -5.47 -55.32 77.73
C THR A 532 -4.99 -56.44 78.65
N GLU A 533 -3.67 -56.62 78.79
CA GLU A 533 -3.02 -57.65 79.59
C GLU A 533 -2.91 -57.26 81.06
N ASP A 534 -2.96 -55.96 81.40
CA ASP A 534 -3.09 -55.49 82.78
C ASP A 534 -4.55 -55.62 83.24
N ILE A 535 -5.01 -56.88 83.32
CA ILE A 535 -6.41 -57.24 83.60
C ILE A 535 -6.85 -56.69 84.96
N ASN A 536 -5.92 -56.53 85.90
CA ASN A 536 -6.19 -56.05 87.24
C ASN A 536 -5.97 -54.52 87.40
N ASN A 537 -5.36 -53.89 86.40
CA ASN A 537 -5.07 -52.47 86.28
C ASN A 537 -4.24 -51.93 87.46
N ASP A 538 -3.25 -52.70 87.92
CA ASP A 538 -2.35 -52.35 89.02
C ASP A 538 -1.02 -51.73 88.58
N GLY A 539 -0.77 -51.64 87.27
CA GLY A 539 0.42 -51.04 86.68
C GLY A 539 1.63 -51.97 86.65
N VAL A 540 1.45 -53.28 86.85
CA VAL A 540 2.50 -54.29 86.72
C VAL A 540 2.00 -55.44 85.84
N LEU A 541 2.80 -55.84 84.85
CA LEU A 541 2.58 -57.04 84.05
C LEU A 541 3.42 -58.19 84.61
N SER A 542 2.77 -59.07 85.36
CA SER A 542 3.42 -60.29 85.86
C SER A 542 3.54 -61.38 84.79
N ASP A 543 4.38 -62.38 85.02
CA ASP A 543 4.52 -63.59 84.16
C ASP A 543 3.19 -64.34 83.92
N GLY A 544 2.17 -64.11 84.76
CA GLY A 544 0.82 -64.66 84.59
C GLY A 544 -0.13 -63.81 83.73
N GLU A 545 0.19 -62.54 83.54
CA GLU A 545 -0.57 -61.56 82.76
C GLU A 545 0.00 -61.40 81.34
N LEU A 546 1.32 -61.63 81.17
CA LEU A 546 2.00 -61.51 79.89
C LEU A 546 1.89 -62.81 79.07
N THR A 547 0.90 -62.91 78.18
CA THR A 547 0.78 -64.03 77.22
C THR A 547 1.06 -63.59 75.78
N GLY A 548 2.33 -63.27 75.49
CA GLY A 548 2.78 -62.84 74.16
C GLY A 548 2.97 -61.32 74.05
N ASN A 549 2.60 -60.75 72.91
CA ASN A 549 2.62 -59.30 72.71
C ASN A 549 1.59 -58.62 73.62
N ILE A 550 1.85 -57.34 73.93
CA ILE A 550 0.99 -56.51 74.78
C ILE A 550 -0.06 -55.86 73.88
N GLY A 551 -1.31 -56.27 74.00
CA GLY A 551 -2.46 -55.67 73.36
C GLY A 551 -2.84 -54.33 73.97
N VAL A 552 -3.21 -53.40 73.10
CA VAL A 552 -3.72 -52.08 73.47
C VAL A 552 -5.04 -51.88 72.75
N GLN A 553 -6.12 -51.74 73.53
CA GLN A 553 -7.42 -51.39 72.99
C GLN A 553 -7.58 -49.86 72.96
N ILE A 554 -7.89 -49.32 71.78
CA ILE A 554 -8.14 -47.90 71.56
C ILE A 554 -9.62 -47.72 71.29
N THR A 555 -10.33 -47.05 72.20
CA THR A 555 -11.73 -46.66 71.99
C THR A 555 -11.78 -45.37 71.19
N LEU A 556 -12.52 -45.39 70.09
CA LEU A 556 -12.63 -44.28 69.17
C LEU A 556 -13.69 -43.28 69.66
N PRO A 557 -13.44 -41.97 69.54
CA PRO A 557 -14.43 -40.95 69.87
C PRO A 557 -15.52 -40.88 68.80
N VAL A 558 -16.60 -40.14 69.08
CA VAL A 558 -17.80 -40.11 68.23
C VAL A 558 -17.63 -39.34 66.92
N ASP A 559 -16.62 -38.49 66.87
CA ASP A 559 -16.20 -37.68 65.73
C ASP A 559 -15.14 -38.37 64.88
N ALA A 560 -14.63 -39.56 65.27
CA ALA A 560 -13.83 -40.39 64.39
C ALA A 560 -14.68 -40.94 63.24
N ILE A 561 -14.17 -40.82 62.02
CA ILE A 561 -14.85 -41.23 60.79
C ILE A 561 -13.99 -42.20 59.97
N ILE A 562 -14.59 -42.76 58.91
CA ILE A 562 -13.91 -43.70 58.01
C ILE A 562 -12.84 -42.92 57.23
N GLY A 563 -11.60 -43.37 57.26
CA GLY A 563 -10.47 -42.73 56.58
C GLY A 563 -9.49 -42.05 57.53
N ASP A 564 -9.89 -41.70 58.75
CA ASP A 564 -8.97 -41.15 59.76
C ASP A 564 -7.87 -42.17 60.09
N THR A 565 -6.70 -41.69 60.50
CA THR A 565 -5.58 -42.51 60.95
C THR A 565 -5.42 -42.43 62.47
N VAL A 566 -5.29 -43.58 63.12
CA VAL A 566 -4.98 -43.65 64.55
C VAL A 566 -3.51 -44.01 64.70
N THR A 567 -2.73 -43.13 65.30
CA THR A 567 -1.32 -43.38 65.64
C THR A 567 -1.24 -43.75 67.11
N VAL A 568 -0.73 -44.94 67.42
CA VAL A 568 -0.55 -45.46 68.78
C VAL A 568 0.94 -45.61 69.06
N THR A 569 1.41 -45.12 70.20
CA THR A 569 2.83 -45.17 70.59
C THR A 569 2.98 -45.87 71.93
N ASP A 570 4.06 -46.63 72.10
CA ASP A 570 4.32 -47.45 73.31
C ASP A 570 5.20 -46.75 74.36
N GLY A 571 5.62 -45.51 74.08
CA GLY A 571 6.50 -44.72 74.93
C GLY A 571 7.98 -45.13 74.89
N ASN A 572 8.31 -46.18 74.13
CA ASN A 572 9.66 -46.74 73.96
C ASN A 572 10.21 -46.53 72.54
N GLY A 573 9.55 -45.68 71.75
CA GLY A 573 9.99 -45.30 70.40
C GLY A 573 9.28 -46.05 69.27
N ASN A 574 8.41 -47.02 69.57
CA ASN A 574 7.63 -47.71 68.55
C ASN A 574 6.26 -47.03 68.37
N SER A 575 5.75 -47.04 67.14
CA SER A 575 4.43 -46.51 66.82
C SER A 575 3.76 -47.38 65.76
N GLU A 576 2.47 -47.64 65.95
CA GLU A 576 1.60 -48.34 65.01
C GLU A 576 0.58 -47.34 64.47
N VAL A 577 0.37 -47.33 63.15
CA VAL A 577 -0.59 -46.43 62.48
C VAL A 577 -1.68 -47.26 61.82
N VAL A 578 -2.94 -46.96 62.13
CA VAL A 578 -4.11 -47.69 61.62
C VAL A 578 -5.08 -46.74 60.92
N ILE A 579 -5.36 -46.98 59.63
CA ILE A 579 -6.42 -46.26 58.90
C ILE A 579 -7.78 -46.88 59.27
N LEU A 580 -8.72 -46.06 59.75
CA LEU A 580 -10.04 -46.49 60.18
C LEU A 580 -10.90 -46.94 59.02
N THR A 581 -11.29 -48.21 59.05
CA THR A 581 -12.22 -48.79 58.08
C THR A 581 -13.67 -48.64 58.55
N PRO A 582 -14.67 -48.89 57.68
CA PRO A 582 -16.07 -48.96 58.11
C PRO A 582 -16.32 -49.98 59.23
N THR A 583 -15.50 -51.04 59.32
CA THR A 583 -15.63 -52.05 60.38
C THR A 583 -15.20 -51.48 61.73
N ASP A 584 -14.13 -50.70 61.76
CA ASP A 584 -13.55 -50.14 62.99
C ASP A 584 -14.48 -49.08 63.61
N ILE A 585 -15.02 -48.18 62.77
CA ILE A 585 -16.03 -47.20 63.19
C ILE A 585 -17.29 -47.89 63.74
N ASN A 586 -17.76 -48.97 63.09
CA ASN A 586 -18.91 -49.71 63.58
C ASN A 586 -18.64 -50.44 64.91
N ASN A 587 -17.39 -50.88 65.13
CA ASN A 587 -16.97 -51.51 66.38
C ASN A 587 -16.74 -50.47 67.50
N GLY A 588 -16.43 -49.22 67.15
CA GLY A 588 -16.15 -48.14 68.10
C GLY A 588 -14.79 -48.27 68.81
N SER A 589 -13.96 -49.24 68.42
CA SER A 589 -12.62 -49.45 68.96
C SER A 589 -11.76 -50.26 68.00
N ILE A 590 -10.44 -50.05 68.07
CA ILE A 590 -9.41 -50.87 67.43
C ILE A 590 -8.49 -51.49 68.49
N VAL A 591 -7.71 -52.49 68.10
CA VAL A 591 -6.68 -53.10 68.95
C VAL A 591 -5.37 -53.15 68.16
N VAL A 592 -4.28 -52.73 68.79
CA VAL A 592 -2.90 -52.90 68.29
C VAL A 592 -2.09 -53.73 69.29
N GLU A 593 -0.99 -54.33 68.84
CA GLU A 593 -0.12 -55.15 69.68
C GLU A 593 1.30 -54.60 69.65
N PHE A 594 1.93 -54.45 70.82
CA PHE A 594 3.34 -54.09 70.95
C PHE A 594 4.15 -55.26 71.49
N VAL A 595 5.41 -55.37 71.06
CA VAL A 595 6.34 -56.33 71.64
C VAL A 595 6.64 -55.92 73.09
N SER A 596 6.69 -56.88 74.01
CA SER A 596 7.04 -56.61 75.41
C SER A 596 8.44 -55.98 75.50
N PRO A 597 8.63 -54.85 76.22
CA PRO A 597 9.92 -54.18 76.37
C PRO A 597 10.89 -54.91 77.32
N GLY A 598 10.58 -56.14 77.72
CA GLY A 598 11.39 -56.97 78.60
C GLY A 598 11.20 -56.66 80.09
N ASP A 599 11.77 -57.52 80.92
CA ASP A 599 11.69 -57.46 82.38
C ASP A 599 12.27 -56.15 82.97
N GLY A 600 11.58 -55.54 83.92
CA GLY A 600 11.85 -54.19 84.44
C GLY A 600 11.49 -53.06 83.47
N GLY A 601 11.16 -53.38 82.22
CA GLY A 601 10.70 -52.44 81.21
C GLY A 601 9.35 -51.84 81.58
N THR A 602 9.12 -50.60 81.18
CA THR A 602 7.82 -49.92 81.33
C THR A 602 7.22 -49.71 79.95
N ILE A 603 5.96 -50.07 79.75
CA ILE A 603 5.20 -49.67 78.56
C ILE A 603 4.30 -48.48 78.93
N VAL A 604 4.35 -47.41 78.13
CA VAL A 604 3.57 -46.18 78.33
C VAL A 604 2.81 -45.85 77.06
N VAL A 605 1.55 -46.26 76.98
CA VAL A 605 0.79 -46.20 75.74
C VAL A 605 0.02 -44.89 75.62
N THR A 606 0.11 -44.25 74.45
CA THR A 606 -0.75 -43.13 74.03
C THR A 606 -1.26 -43.33 72.61
N ALA A 607 -2.40 -42.75 72.26
CA ALA A 607 -2.89 -42.73 70.89
C ALA A 607 -3.44 -41.36 70.50
N ALA A 608 -3.27 -40.95 69.25
CA ALA A 608 -3.92 -39.78 68.65
C ALA A 608 -4.61 -40.18 67.35
N ILE A 609 -5.64 -39.42 66.96
CA ILE A 609 -6.33 -39.60 65.68
C ILE A 609 -6.02 -38.39 64.81
N THR A 610 -5.60 -38.64 63.58
CA THR A 610 -5.48 -37.64 62.53
C THR A 610 -6.62 -37.86 61.54
N ASP A 611 -7.42 -36.82 61.25
CA ASP A 611 -8.52 -36.96 60.28
C ASP A 611 -8.02 -37.06 58.83
N ILE A 612 -8.97 -37.17 57.89
CA ILE A 612 -8.70 -37.25 56.45
C ILE A 612 -8.03 -35.98 55.92
N ALA A 613 -8.35 -34.81 56.48
CA ALA A 613 -7.73 -33.54 56.09
C ALA A 613 -6.30 -33.39 56.63
N GLY A 614 -5.90 -34.22 57.60
CA GLY A 614 -4.56 -34.19 58.20
C GLY A 614 -4.49 -33.50 59.56
N ASN A 615 -5.61 -33.07 60.15
CA ASN A 615 -5.61 -32.45 61.48
C ASN A 615 -5.36 -33.50 62.57
N VAL A 616 -4.28 -33.32 63.35
CA VAL A 616 -3.91 -34.24 64.43
C VAL A 616 -4.63 -33.87 65.73
N GLY A 617 -5.51 -34.76 66.18
CA GLY A 617 -6.18 -34.69 67.48
C GLY A 617 -5.23 -34.83 68.67
N PRO A 618 -5.66 -34.43 69.88
CA PRO A 618 -4.83 -34.58 71.07
C PRO A 618 -4.57 -36.05 71.40
N ASN A 619 -3.39 -36.33 71.97
CA ASN A 619 -3.08 -37.65 72.51
C ASN A 619 -4.10 -38.05 73.59
N SER A 620 -4.43 -39.33 73.64
CA SER A 620 -5.13 -39.98 74.73
C SER A 620 -4.41 -39.73 76.06
N THR A 621 -5.13 -39.92 77.17
CA THR A 621 -4.45 -40.13 78.44
C THR A 621 -3.55 -41.37 78.34
N THR A 622 -2.38 -41.33 78.98
CA THR A 622 -1.44 -42.45 79.02
C THR A 622 -2.00 -43.61 79.83
N ASP A 623 -1.80 -44.84 79.36
CA ASP A 623 -1.86 -46.05 80.19
C ASP A 623 -0.46 -46.62 80.41
N THR A 624 -0.14 -47.18 81.58
CA THR A 624 1.23 -47.53 81.94
C THR A 624 1.33 -48.79 82.78
N ALA A 625 2.22 -49.71 82.40
CA ALA A 625 2.55 -50.89 83.19
C ALA A 625 4.05 -51.24 83.14
N VAL A 626 4.58 -51.82 84.22
CA VAL A 626 5.98 -52.28 84.36
C VAL A 626 6.04 -53.81 84.33
N ILE A 627 6.95 -54.41 83.58
CA ILE A 627 7.13 -55.86 83.52
C ILE A 627 8.04 -56.28 84.69
N ASP A 628 7.71 -57.36 85.42
CA ASP A 628 8.57 -57.94 86.48
C ASP A 628 8.56 -59.48 86.41
N SER A 629 9.70 -60.10 86.05
CA SER A 629 9.89 -61.54 85.77
C SER A 629 11.20 -62.20 86.30
N THR A 630 12.00 -61.55 87.18
CA THR A 630 13.42 -61.99 87.43
C THR A 630 13.67 -63.18 88.39
N THR A 631 14.72 -63.99 88.07
CA THR A 631 15.59 -64.82 88.97
C THR A 631 17.10 -64.71 88.54
N PRO A 632 18.16 -65.00 89.37
CA PRO A 632 19.53 -64.39 89.27
C PRO A 632 20.64 -65.03 88.34
N ILE A 633 21.64 -64.23 87.88
CA ILE A 633 22.58 -64.37 86.68
C ILE A 633 24.09 -64.77 86.93
N VAL A 634 24.84 -65.24 85.89
CA VAL A 634 26.26 -65.79 85.85
C VAL A 634 27.07 -65.27 84.62
N ASP A 635 28.41 -65.11 84.73
CA ASP A 635 29.43 -64.75 83.70
C ASP A 635 30.51 -65.87 83.65
N SER A 636 30.64 -66.55 82.51
CA SER A 636 31.31 -67.85 82.37
C SER A 636 32.75 -67.78 81.84
N ASP A 637 33.10 -66.83 80.98
CA ASP A 637 34.45 -66.74 80.40
C ASP A 637 35.28 -65.53 80.89
N GLY A 638 34.62 -64.58 81.57
CA GLY A 638 35.23 -63.50 82.32
C GLY A 638 35.85 -62.40 81.45
N ASP A 639 35.37 -62.24 80.21
CA ASP A 639 35.76 -61.15 79.31
C ASP A 639 35.14 -59.79 79.70
N GLY A 640 34.10 -59.81 80.54
CA GLY A 640 33.39 -58.63 81.03
C GLY A 640 31.93 -58.55 80.62
N LEU A 641 31.45 -59.50 79.81
CA LEU A 641 30.04 -59.76 79.50
C LEU A 641 29.57 -60.98 80.30
N ASN A 642 28.31 -61.02 80.70
CA ASN A 642 27.72 -62.22 81.30
C ASN A 642 27.10 -63.15 80.25
N ASP A 643 26.85 -64.42 80.59
CA ASP A 643 26.41 -65.43 79.60
C ASP A 643 25.16 -65.01 78.83
N ASP A 644 24.25 -64.25 79.46
CA ASP A 644 23.05 -63.75 78.79
C ASP A 644 23.35 -62.54 77.90
N GLU A 645 24.32 -61.69 78.26
CA GLU A 645 24.82 -60.60 77.41
C GLU A 645 25.54 -61.14 76.18
N GLU A 646 26.35 -62.19 76.32
CA GLU A 646 27.07 -62.83 75.20
C GLU A 646 26.10 -63.50 74.22
N VAL A 647 25.06 -64.18 74.72
CA VAL A 647 24.00 -64.74 73.87
C VAL A 647 23.23 -63.66 73.10
N ILE A 648 23.02 -62.48 73.69
CA ILE A 648 22.32 -61.36 73.04
C ILE A 648 23.20 -60.75 71.95
N LEU A 649 24.50 -60.58 72.22
CA LEU A 649 25.46 -60.03 71.28
C LEU A 649 25.84 -61.03 70.19
N GLY A 650 25.51 -62.31 70.37
CA GLY A 650 25.81 -63.38 69.41
C GLY A 650 27.22 -63.92 69.53
N THR A 651 27.98 -63.42 70.50
CA THR A 651 29.30 -63.90 70.89
C THR A 651 29.18 -65.22 71.64
N ASP A 652 30.25 -66.02 71.67
CA ASP A 652 30.21 -67.35 72.33
C ASP A 652 30.49 -67.19 73.83
N PRO A 653 29.55 -67.56 74.74
CA PRO A 653 29.67 -67.37 76.20
C PRO A 653 30.82 -68.11 76.91
N ASN A 654 31.70 -68.76 76.15
CA ASN A 654 32.83 -69.52 76.63
C ASN A 654 34.13 -69.13 75.91
N ASN A 655 34.07 -68.14 75.03
CA ASN A 655 35.16 -67.73 74.17
C ASN A 655 35.27 -66.20 74.19
N PRO A 656 36.31 -65.66 74.83
CA PRO A 656 36.39 -64.22 75.07
C PRO A 656 36.73 -63.41 73.81
N ASP A 657 36.84 -63.99 72.62
CA ASP A 657 37.27 -63.34 71.36
C ASP A 657 36.60 -64.11 70.21
N SER A 658 35.43 -63.64 69.80
CA SER A 658 34.47 -64.37 68.97
C SER A 658 34.75 -64.28 67.47
N ASP A 659 35.33 -63.19 66.98
CA ASP A 659 35.72 -63.02 65.57
C ASP A 659 37.20 -63.37 65.29
N GLY A 660 38.02 -63.49 66.34
CA GLY A 660 39.39 -64.00 66.25
C GLY A 660 40.42 -62.97 65.81
N ASP A 661 40.09 -61.68 65.90
CA ASP A 661 40.93 -60.56 65.47
C ASP A 661 42.01 -60.15 66.52
N LEU A 662 42.01 -60.85 67.67
CA LEU A 662 42.87 -60.71 68.85
C LEU A 662 42.44 -59.65 69.87
N ILE A 663 41.26 -59.06 69.74
CA ILE A 663 40.57 -58.28 70.76
C ILE A 663 39.48 -59.14 71.42
N ASN A 664 39.11 -58.85 72.67
CA ASN A 664 38.07 -59.62 73.36
C ASN A 664 36.71 -58.94 73.25
N ASP A 665 35.64 -59.74 73.17
CA ASP A 665 34.28 -59.27 72.92
C ASP A 665 33.84 -58.22 73.95
N GLY A 666 34.14 -58.48 75.23
CA GLY A 666 33.93 -57.54 76.31
C GLY A 666 34.68 -56.22 76.17
N GLN A 667 35.89 -56.19 75.59
CA GLN A 667 36.62 -54.95 75.32
C GLN A 667 35.99 -54.17 74.16
N GLU A 668 35.58 -54.85 73.10
CA GLU A 668 34.99 -54.24 71.91
C GLU A 668 33.65 -53.60 72.22
N VAL A 669 32.79 -54.31 72.95
CA VAL A 669 31.48 -53.83 73.35
C VAL A 669 31.57 -52.75 74.42
N ASN A 670 32.41 -52.94 75.45
CA ASN A 670 32.41 -52.04 76.61
C ASN A 670 33.35 -50.85 76.48
N THR A 671 34.38 -50.90 75.62
CA THR A 671 35.45 -49.89 75.59
C THR A 671 35.71 -49.31 74.20
N ASP A 672 35.89 -50.16 73.20
CA ASP A 672 36.35 -49.72 71.88
C ASP A 672 35.20 -49.36 70.94
N ASN A 673 33.96 -49.74 71.30
CA ASN A 673 32.73 -49.47 70.56
C ASN A 673 32.75 -50.06 69.14
N THR A 674 33.43 -51.19 68.99
CA THR A 674 33.57 -51.95 67.75
C THR A 674 32.69 -53.22 67.80
N ASP A 675 32.53 -53.91 66.67
CA ASP A 675 31.61 -55.06 66.56
C ASP A 675 32.37 -56.36 66.83
N PRO A 676 32.10 -57.07 67.94
CA PRO A 676 32.88 -58.26 68.37
C PRO A 676 32.67 -59.52 67.52
N LEU A 677 31.91 -59.40 66.42
CA LEU A 677 31.66 -60.47 65.45
C LEU A 677 32.26 -60.17 64.08
N ASP A 678 32.94 -59.04 63.93
CA ASP A 678 33.47 -58.54 62.67
C ASP A 678 34.94 -58.13 62.85
N ASP A 679 35.83 -58.99 62.38
CA ASP A 679 37.27 -58.84 62.53
C ASP A 679 37.87 -57.64 61.77
N CYS A 680 37.08 -57.00 60.89
CA CYS A 680 37.43 -55.75 60.22
C CYS A 680 37.04 -54.52 61.06
N SER A 681 36.13 -54.69 62.00
CA SER A 681 35.63 -53.67 62.91
C SER A 681 36.42 -53.76 64.21
N SER A 682 37.67 -53.28 64.23
CA SER A 682 38.44 -53.26 65.47
C SER A 682 39.44 -52.12 65.59
N ASN A 683 39.73 -51.73 66.82
CA ASN A 683 40.71 -50.68 67.12
C ASN A 683 42.04 -51.29 67.58
N GLY A 684 42.86 -51.68 66.60
CA GLY A 684 44.19 -52.24 66.83
C GLY A 684 44.24 -53.77 66.87
N GLY A 685 43.16 -54.45 66.48
CA GLY A 685 43.17 -55.87 66.12
C GLY A 685 43.78 -56.12 64.75
N THR A 686 43.79 -57.37 64.30
CA THR A 686 44.34 -57.77 63.00
C THR A 686 43.28 -58.57 62.24
N ALA A 687 42.73 -57.97 61.19
CA ALA A 687 41.78 -58.62 60.29
C ALA A 687 42.32 -59.95 59.74
N LEU A 688 41.41 -60.90 59.55
CA LEU A 688 41.73 -62.23 59.08
C LEU A 688 42.09 -62.20 57.59
N PRO A 689 42.96 -63.13 57.12
CA PRO A 689 43.44 -63.12 55.74
C PRO A 689 42.35 -63.30 54.66
N ASN A 690 41.14 -63.72 55.00
CA ASN A 690 40.05 -63.97 54.05
C ASN A 690 38.89 -62.98 54.21
N SER A 691 39.10 -61.92 55.00
CA SER A 691 38.13 -60.85 55.20
C SER A 691 38.36 -59.77 54.16
N ASP A 692 37.30 -59.04 53.82
CA ASP A 692 37.27 -57.97 52.81
C ASP A 692 36.75 -56.75 53.56
N CYS A 693 37.68 -55.96 54.10
CA CYS A 693 37.39 -55.00 55.16
C CYS A 693 36.98 -53.63 54.65
N ASP A 694 37.29 -53.32 53.40
CA ASP A 694 36.87 -52.11 52.70
C ASP A 694 35.83 -52.38 51.58
N VAL A 695 35.51 -53.66 51.34
CA VAL A 695 34.38 -54.11 50.51
C VAL A 695 34.59 -53.80 49.02
N ASP A 696 35.84 -53.83 48.58
CA ASP A 696 36.24 -53.63 47.18
C ASP A 696 36.22 -54.96 46.38
N GLY A 697 36.00 -56.09 47.07
CA GLY A 697 35.95 -57.43 46.49
C GLY A 697 37.28 -58.19 46.53
N LEU A 698 38.33 -57.63 47.15
CA LEU A 698 39.58 -58.30 47.47
C LEU A 698 39.63 -58.69 48.95
N THR A 699 40.18 -59.86 49.24
CA THR A 699 40.46 -60.24 50.62
C THR A 699 41.78 -59.61 51.11
N THR A 700 41.93 -59.40 52.41
CA THR A 700 43.15 -58.90 53.06
C THR A 700 44.42 -59.67 52.64
N ALA A 701 44.31 -60.97 52.31
CA ALA A 701 45.43 -61.74 51.74
C ALA A 701 45.71 -61.46 50.27
N GLU A 702 44.69 -61.21 49.46
CA GLU A 702 44.81 -60.80 48.05
C GLU A 702 45.43 -59.41 47.98
N GLU A 703 44.95 -58.48 48.79
CA GLU A 703 45.47 -57.13 48.91
C GLU A 703 46.91 -57.11 49.42
N SER A 704 47.24 -57.92 50.44
CA SER A 704 48.63 -58.09 50.87
C SER A 704 49.53 -58.67 49.77
N THR A 705 48.99 -59.37 48.77
CA THR A 705 49.73 -59.92 47.64
C THR A 705 49.93 -58.89 46.53
N LEU A 706 48.93 -58.04 46.30
CA LEU A 706 48.93 -56.94 45.33
C LEU A 706 49.69 -55.71 45.84
N GLY A 707 49.74 -55.53 47.16
CA GLY A 707 50.38 -54.40 47.85
C GLY A 707 49.44 -53.24 48.17
N THR A 708 48.13 -53.43 47.96
CA THR A 708 47.04 -52.50 48.29
C THR A 708 46.76 -52.46 49.80
N ASP A 709 46.01 -51.46 50.26
CA ASP A 709 45.71 -51.23 51.69
C ASP A 709 44.35 -51.86 52.07
N PRO A 710 44.32 -52.91 52.93
CA PRO A 710 43.11 -53.63 53.35
C PRO A 710 42.00 -52.87 54.05
N THR A 711 42.07 -51.55 54.10
CA THR A 711 41.08 -50.69 54.75
C THR A 711 40.73 -49.49 53.88
N ASN A 712 41.18 -49.48 52.64
CA ASN A 712 41.00 -48.41 51.69
C ASN A 712 40.73 -49.00 50.30
N PRO A 713 39.47 -48.94 49.82
CA PRO A 713 39.04 -49.68 48.64
C PRO A 713 39.61 -49.16 47.32
N ASP A 714 40.34 -48.04 47.33
CA ASP A 714 40.98 -47.38 46.17
C ASP A 714 42.36 -46.88 46.60
N SER A 715 43.39 -47.70 46.39
CA SER A 715 44.75 -47.53 46.94
C SER A 715 45.55 -46.43 46.27
N ASP A 716 45.30 -46.12 45.00
CA ASP A 716 46.02 -45.08 44.25
C ASP A 716 45.20 -43.80 43.99
N ASN A 717 43.94 -43.80 44.42
CA ASN A 717 43.00 -42.68 44.45
C ASN A 717 42.65 -42.14 43.07
N ASP A 718 42.52 -43.04 42.09
CA ASP A 718 42.22 -42.69 40.71
C ASP A 718 40.71 -42.74 40.38
N GLY A 719 39.92 -43.35 41.28
CA GLY A 719 38.48 -43.49 41.19
C GLY A 719 37.99 -44.88 40.79
N LEU A 720 38.87 -45.86 40.57
CA LEU A 720 38.53 -47.28 40.53
C LEU A 720 38.87 -47.95 41.86
N GLU A 721 38.07 -48.95 42.21
CA GLU A 721 38.35 -49.76 43.39
C GLU A 721 39.41 -50.82 43.05
N ASP A 722 40.30 -51.15 43.99
CA ASP A 722 41.45 -52.04 43.73
C ASP A 722 40.98 -53.40 43.18
N GLY A 723 39.85 -53.91 43.68
CA GLY A 723 39.20 -55.12 43.15
C GLY A 723 38.65 -54.99 41.72
N GLU A 724 38.12 -53.84 41.34
CA GLU A 724 37.67 -53.55 39.97
C GLU A 724 38.87 -53.45 39.00
N GLU A 725 39.97 -52.86 39.46
CA GLU A 725 41.21 -52.76 38.68
C GLU A 725 41.83 -54.13 38.37
N VAL A 726 41.82 -55.05 39.35
CA VAL A 726 42.23 -56.45 39.13
C VAL A 726 41.36 -57.13 38.08
N ILE A 727 40.07 -56.80 38.01
CA ILE A 727 39.13 -57.35 37.01
C ILE A 727 39.40 -56.75 35.62
N LEU A 728 39.64 -55.44 35.53
CA LEU A 728 39.94 -54.72 34.29
C LEU A 728 41.36 -55.01 33.76
N GLY A 729 42.25 -55.46 34.64
CA GLY A 729 43.64 -55.77 34.34
C GLY A 729 44.59 -54.57 34.42
N THR A 730 44.13 -53.45 35.00
CA THR A 730 44.93 -52.29 35.40
C THR A 730 45.71 -52.60 36.70
N ASP A 731 46.65 -51.74 37.09
CA ASP A 731 47.51 -51.95 38.26
C ASP A 731 47.00 -51.11 39.46
N PRO A 732 46.43 -51.74 40.53
CA PRO A 732 45.81 -51.05 41.66
C PRO A 732 46.68 -50.11 42.52
N LEU A 733 47.93 -49.91 42.10
CA LEU A 733 48.90 -49.04 42.76
C LEU A 733 49.45 -47.98 41.82
N ASN A 734 48.93 -47.92 40.60
CA ASN A 734 49.38 -47.05 39.55
C ASN A 734 48.19 -46.44 38.82
N PRO A 735 47.89 -45.16 39.08
CA PRO A 735 46.63 -44.54 38.70
C PRO A 735 46.55 -44.20 37.20
N ASP A 736 47.41 -44.76 36.34
CA ASP A 736 47.56 -44.53 34.88
C ASP A 736 48.36 -45.71 34.31
N SER A 737 47.66 -46.78 33.92
CA SER A 737 48.24 -48.09 33.59
C SER A 737 48.90 -48.17 32.22
N ASP A 738 48.42 -47.42 31.23
CA ASP A 738 49.01 -47.39 29.88
C ASP A 738 50.01 -46.23 29.66
N GLY A 739 50.04 -45.26 30.59
CA GLY A 739 51.04 -44.20 30.67
C GLY A 739 50.75 -43.00 29.80
N ASP A 740 49.49 -42.81 29.40
CA ASP A 740 49.06 -41.74 28.51
C ASP A 740 48.73 -40.41 29.25
N LEU A 741 48.86 -40.38 30.57
CA LEU A 741 48.58 -39.27 31.48
C LEU A 741 47.10 -39.06 31.84
N ILE A 742 46.21 -39.98 31.47
CA ILE A 742 44.86 -40.09 32.01
C ILE A 742 44.83 -41.21 33.04
N ASN A 743 43.97 -41.03 34.05
CA ASN A 743 43.84 -42.05 35.07
C ASN A 743 42.89 -43.17 34.64
N ASP A 744 43.16 -44.40 35.04
CA ASP A 744 42.39 -45.58 34.64
C ASP A 744 40.89 -45.41 34.97
N GLY A 745 40.56 -44.85 36.14
CA GLY A 745 39.19 -44.55 36.52
C GLY A 745 38.51 -43.43 35.73
N GLN A 746 39.27 -42.47 35.23
CA GLN A 746 38.74 -41.47 34.32
C GLN A 746 38.44 -42.08 32.94
N GLU A 747 39.25 -43.04 32.47
CA GLU A 747 39.04 -43.72 31.20
C GLU A 747 37.83 -44.66 31.22
N VAL A 748 37.65 -45.41 32.31
CA VAL A 748 36.41 -46.20 32.51
C VAL A 748 35.18 -45.29 32.51
N THR A 749 35.27 -44.10 33.12
CA THR A 749 34.19 -43.10 33.12
C THR A 749 33.92 -42.53 31.73
N ASP A 750 34.97 -42.26 30.96
CA ASP A 750 34.90 -41.75 29.58
C ASP A 750 34.58 -42.86 28.56
N ALA A 751 34.41 -44.10 29.03
CA ALA A 751 34.16 -45.32 28.26
C ALA A 751 35.26 -45.62 27.22
N THR A 752 36.50 -45.30 27.58
CA THR A 752 37.72 -45.66 26.85
C THR A 752 38.47 -46.79 27.57
N ASN A 753 39.52 -47.35 26.96
CA ASN A 753 40.18 -48.55 27.45
C ASN A 753 41.48 -48.20 28.22
N PRO A 754 41.56 -48.38 29.54
CA PRO A 754 42.69 -47.96 30.40
C PRO A 754 43.99 -48.76 30.21
N LEU A 755 44.07 -49.58 29.16
CA LEU A 755 45.23 -50.39 28.82
C LEU A 755 45.73 -50.10 27.39
N ASP A 756 45.17 -49.09 26.73
CA ASP A 756 45.40 -48.77 25.34
C ASP A 756 45.52 -47.25 25.18
N ASP A 757 46.77 -46.79 25.14
CA ASP A 757 47.13 -45.36 25.10
C ASP A 757 46.59 -44.62 23.85
N CYS A 758 46.07 -45.36 22.87
CA CYS A 758 45.41 -44.86 21.67
C CYS A 758 43.89 -44.66 21.83
N ASP A 759 43.28 -45.22 22.87
CA ASP A 759 41.86 -45.13 23.19
C ASP A 759 41.69 -44.32 24.48
N SER A 760 41.86 -42.99 24.38
CA SER A 760 41.67 -42.08 25.50
C SER A 760 41.06 -40.73 25.10
N VAL A 761 40.42 -40.06 26.07
CA VAL A 761 39.86 -38.70 25.89
C VAL A 761 40.77 -37.67 26.55
N GLY A 762 41.69 -37.11 25.75
CA GLY A 762 42.57 -36.01 26.17
C GLY A 762 43.92 -36.44 26.73
N GLY A 763 44.23 -37.74 26.67
CA GLY A 763 45.55 -38.29 26.98
C GLY A 763 46.58 -38.04 25.88
N THR A 764 47.79 -38.50 26.14
CA THR A 764 48.97 -38.32 25.29
C THR A 764 49.50 -39.68 24.87
N VAL A 765 49.09 -40.10 23.67
CA VAL A 765 49.63 -41.27 22.96
C VAL A 765 51.15 -41.37 23.03
N LEU A 766 51.65 -42.57 23.30
CA LEU A 766 53.07 -42.84 23.44
C LEU A 766 53.76 -42.80 22.07
N SER A 767 55.01 -42.35 22.08
CA SER A 767 55.80 -42.13 20.85
C SER A 767 56.02 -43.37 19.97
N ASN A 768 55.82 -44.57 20.50
CA ASN A 768 56.03 -45.86 19.84
C ASN A 768 54.73 -46.60 19.51
N SER A 769 53.57 -45.98 19.75
CA SER A 769 52.25 -46.53 19.45
C SER A 769 51.91 -46.34 17.97
N ASP A 770 51.02 -47.16 17.44
CA ASP A 770 50.58 -47.21 16.03
C ASP A 770 49.05 -47.27 16.06
N CYS A 771 48.43 -46.12 16.37
CA CYS A 771 47.04 -46.03 16.80
C CYS A 771 46.05 -46.27 15.65
N ASP A 772 46.45 -46.01 14.42
CA ASP A 772 45.64 -46.24 13.23
C ASP A 772 46.03 -47.53 12.47
N ALA A 773 47.02 -48.27 12.98
CA ALA A 773 47.52 -49.54 12.46
C ALA A 773 47.98 -49.49 10.99
N ASP A 774 48.50 -48.34 10.56
CA ASP A 774 48.96 -48.11 9.20
C ASP A 774 50.42 -48.58 8.96
N GLY A 775 51.12 -48.89 10.06
CA GLY A 775 52.48 -49.39 10.09
C GLY A 775 53.55 -48.33 10.40
N LEU A 776 53.15 -47.10 10.73
CA LEU A 776 53.99 -46.06 11.27
C LEU A 776 53.69 -45.87 12.76
N THR A 777 54.74 -45.62 13.55
CA THR A 777 54.54 -45.22 14.94
C THR A 777 54.22 -43.72 15.02
N THR A 778 53.55 -43.26 16.08
CA THR A 778 53.26 -41.85 16.36
C THR A 778 54.49 -40.95 16.19
N SER A 779 55.69 -41.38 16.62
CA SER A 779 56.92 -40.59 16.43
C SER A 779 57.43 -40.53 14.98
N GLN A 780 57.14 -41.55 14.16
CA GLN A 780 57.44 -41.56 12.73
C GLN A 780 56.47 -40.64 11.99
N GLU A 781 55.20 -40.67 12.36
CA GLU A 781 54.14 -39.85 11.76
C GLU A 781 54.31 -38.38 12.08
N VAL A 782 54.57 -38.03 13.34
CA VAL A 782 54.95 -36.68 13.74
C VAL A 782 56.22 -36.20 13.01
N ALA A 783 57.16 -37.09 12.68
CA ALA A 783 58.38 -36.73 11.97
C ALA A 783 58.15 -36.45 10.48
N ILE A 784 57.15 -37.07 9.85
CA ILE A 784 56.78 -36.85 8.44
C ILE A 784 55.58 -35.89 8.27
N GLY A 785 54.87 -35.59 9.36
CA GLY A 785 53.75 -34.65 9.43
C GLY A 785 52.37 -35.26 9.24
N THR A 786 52.25 -36.59 9.22
CA THR A 786 50.97 -37.33 9.15
C THR A 786 50.28 -37.38 10.51
N ASP A 787 48.98 -37.67 10.51
CA ASP A 787 48.14 -37.69 11.70
C ASP A 787 48.15 -39.08 12.35
N PRO A 788 48.70 -39.25 13.58
CA PRO A 788 48.86 -40.55 14.23
C PRO A 788 47.63 -41.40 14.48
N ASN A 789 46.44 -40.83 14.27
CA ASN A 789 45.15 -41.49 14.47
C ASN A 789 44.38 -41.66 13.14
N ASN A 790 45.02 -41.38 12.00
CA ASN A 790 44.39 -41.47 10.70
C ASN A 790 45.32 -42.11 9.67
N ALA A 791 45.04 -43.37 9.38
CA ALA A 791 45.87 -44.20 8.52
C ALA A 791 46.05 -43.67 7.09
N ASP A 792 45.25 -42.70 6.64
CA ASP A 792 45.29 -42.07 5.32
C ASP A 792 45.15 -40.54 5.49
N SER A 793 46.27 -39.85 5.72
CA SER A 793 46.29 -38.43 6.10
C SER A 793 45.83 -37.49 5.01
N ASP A 794 46.02 -37.85 3.73
CA ASP A 794 45.62 -37.02 2.60
C ASP A 794 44.31 -37.46 1.94
N GLY A 795 43.75 -38.60 2.35
CA GLY A 795 42.41 -39.08 2.06
C GLY A 795 42.27 -39.74 0.69
N ASP A 796 43.38 -40.19 0.09
CA ASP A 796 43.42 -40.73 -1.26
C ASP A 796 43.22 -42.25 -1.37
N LEU A 797 42.87 -42.86 -0.24
CA LEU A 797 42.63 -44.29 -0.01
C LEU A 797 43.89 -45.16 0.02
N ILE A 798 45.08 -44.56 0.18
CA ILE A 798 46.34 -45.26 0.40
C ILE A 798 46.88 -44.87 1.76
N ASN A 799 47.20 -45.88 2.59
CA ASN A 799 47.68 -45.57 3.93
C ASN A 799 49.07 -44.91 3.94
N ASP A 800 49.34 -44.04 4.90
CA ASP A 800 50.57 -43.23 4.97
C ASP A 800 51.83 -44.11 5.03
N GLY A 801 51.81 -45.17 5.84
CA GLY A 801 52.89 -46.15 5.94
C GLY A 801 53.18 -46.90 4.62
N ARG A 802 52.14 -47.10 3.79
CA ARG A 802 52.30 -47.65 2.44
C ARG A 802 52.91 -46.63 1.49
N GLU A 803 52.54 -45.36 1.58
CA GLU A 803 53.09 -44.28 0.77
C GLU A 803 54.55 -44.01 1.06
N VAL A 804 54.94 -43.99 2.34
CA VAL A 804 56.35 -43.97 2.76
C VAL A 804 57.13 -45.13 2.16
N THR A 805 56.51 -46.32 2.08
CA THR A 805 57.14 -47.51 1.49
C THR A 805 57.26 -47.42 -0.04
N ASP A 806 56.24 -46.89 -0.72
CA ASP A 806 56.20 -46.73 -2.18
C ASP A 806 56.96 -45.49 -2.68
N GLY A 807 57.38 -44.61 -1.76
CA GLY A 807 58.15 -43.39 -2.03
C GLY A 807 57.30 -42.22 -2.54
N THR A 808 56.00 -42.25 -2.26
CA THR A 808 55.03 -41.17 -2.51
C THR A 808 54.93 -40.27 -1.27
N ASP A 809 54.26 -39.12 -1.39
CA ASP A 809 54.17 -38.12 -0.31
C ASP A 809 52.83 -38.29 0.43
N PRO A 810 52.82 -38.78 1.69
CA PRO A 810 51.59 -39.09 2.45
C PRO A 810 50.68 -37.91 2.81
N LEU A 811 51.09 -36.69 2.45
CA LEU A 811 50.35 -35.46 2.73
C LEU A 811 49.81 -34.81 1.46
N ASP A 812 49.96 -35.46 0.31
CA ASP A 812 49.56 -34.95 -0.99
C ASP A 812 48.84 -36.04 -1.78
N GLY A 813 47.50 -36.05 -1.70
CA GLY A 813 46.65 -37.05 -2.36
C GLY A 813 46.66 -37.00 -3.90
N CYS A 814 47.55 -36.21 -4.49
CA CYS A 814 47.90 -36.20 -5.91
C CYS A 814 49.25 -36.89 -6.22
N SER A 815 49.96 -37.34 -5.18
CA SER A 815 51.31 -37.89 -5.20
C SER A 815 51.32 -39.43 -5.12
N SER A 816 50.19 -40.12 -5.18
CA SER A 816 50.14 -41.56 -4.94
C SER A 816 50.35 -42.46 -6.16
N ASN A 817 50.68 -43.73 -5.89
CA ASN A 817 50.83 -44.79 -6.88
C ASN A 817 49.64 -45.76 -6.82
N GLY A 818 48.53 -45.38 -7.43
CA GLY A 818 47.32 -46.21 -7.52
C GLY A 818 46.21 -45.85 -6.54
N GLY A 819 46.36 -44.76 -5.78
CA GLY A 819 45.29 -44.14 -5.00
C GLY A 819 44.26 -43.43 -5.87
N THR A 820 43.18 -43.01 -5.24
CA THR A 820 42.13 -42.18 -5.86
C THR A 820 42.08 -40.83 -5.16
N THR A 821 42.35 -39.78 -5.91
CA THR A 821 42.30 -38.40 -5.42
C THR A 821 40.99 -38.11 -4.66
N PRO A 822 41.04 -37.50 -3.47
CA PRO A 822 39.85 -37.23 -2.66
C PRO A 822 38.83 -36.35 -3.41
N ALA A 823 37.53 -36.59 -3.17
CA ALA A 823 36.47 -35.85 -3.83
C ALA A 823 36.49 -34.35 -3.46
N GLY A 824 36.77 -33.48 -4.44
CA GLY A 824 36.85 -32.02 -4.25
C GLY A 824 38.27 -31.46 -4.23
N VAL A 825 39.30 -32.31 -4.22
CA VAL A 825 40.70 -31.92 -4.39
C VAL A 825 41.03 -31.84 -5.89
N VAL A 826 41.56 -30.70 -6.34
CA VAL A 826 41.96 -30.50 -7.73
C VAL A 826 43.47 -30.59 -7.83
N CYS A 827 43.98 -31.72 -8.34
CA CYS A 827 45.40 -31.87 -8.61
C CYS A 827 45.87 -30.86 -9.65
N ASP A 828 47.08 -30.32 -9.43
CA ASP A 828 47.67 -29.31 -10.31
C ASP A 828 47.86 -29.87 -11.74
N ILE A 829 48.02 -28.98 -12.73
CA ILE A 829 48.21 -29.36 -14.13
C ILE A 829 49.53 -30.14 -14.27
N THR A 830 49.50 -31.24 -15.00
CA THR A 830 50.71 -31.97 -15.41
C THR A 830 50.75 -32.20 -16.92
N ILE A 831 51.96 -32.37 -17.45
CA ILE A 831 52.17 -32.70 -18.86
C ILE A 831 52.45 -34.19 -18.99
N GLU A 832 51.58 -34.91 -19.71
CA GLU A 832 51.68 -36.36 -19.88
C GLU A 832 53.01 -36.75 -20.57
N SER A 833 53.42 -35.98 -21.57
CA SER A 833 54.74 -36.13 -22.20
C SER A 833 55.11 -34.90 -23.03
N ASP A 834 56.33 -34.39 -22.81
CA ASP A 834 56.94 -33.34 -23.63
C ASP A 834 57.49 -33.87 -24.97
N LEU A 835 57.53 -35.20 -25.17
CA LEU A 835 57.98 -35.85 -26.41
C LEU A 835 56.79 -36.43 -27.19
N ILE A 836 56.48 -35.82 -28.32
CA ILE A 836 55.32 -36.15 -29.14
C ILE A 836 55.73 -37.01 -30.34
N ASN A 837 55.24 -38.26 -30.38
CA ASN A 837 55.53 -39.24 -31.42
C ASN A 837 54.26 -39.99 -31.85
N PRO A 838 54.04 -40.23 -33.17
CA PRO A 838 52.88 -40.97 -33.67
C PRO A 838 52.67 -42.35 -33.03
N ASN A 839 53.73 -43.00 -32.53
CA ASN A 839 53.68 -44.37 -32.03
C ASN A 839 53.38 -44.48 -30.52
N THR A 840 53.57 -43.42 -29.73
CA THR A 840 53.46 -43.50 -28.25
C THR A 840 52.33 -42.64 -27.68
N ASN A 841 52.08 -41.45 -28.23
CA ASN A 841 50.97 -40.58 -27.81
C ASN A 841 50.10 -40.14 -28.98
N ASN A 842 50.12 -40.92 -30.08
CA ASN A 842 49.32 -40.69 -31.27
C ASN A 842 49.49 -39.28 -31.88
N GLY A 843 50.63 -38.62 -31.60
CA GLY A 843 50.92 -37.27 -32.07
C GLY A 843 50.24 -36.13 -31.29
N VAL A 844 49.70 -36.40 -30.10
CA VAL A 844 48.95 -35.42 -29.28
C VAL A 844 49.78 -34.94 -28.09
N PHE A 845 49.78 -33.63 -27.85
CA PHE A 845 50.29 -33.02 -26.62
C PHE A 845 49.14 -32.90 -25.61
N THR A 846 49.21 -33.69 -24.54
CA THR A 846 48.17 -33.77 -23.51
C THR A 846 48.56 -32.96 -22.29
N ILE A 847 47.64 -32.13 -21.83
CA ILE A 847 47.71 -31.42 -20.56
C ILE A 847 46.64 -32.03 -19.67
N ASN A 848 47.06 -32.69 -18.58
CA ASN A 848 46.14 -33.32 -17.64
C ASN A 848 45.60 -32.27 -16.66
N ASN A 849 44.34 -32.45 -16.22
CA ASN A 849 43.63 -31.65 -15.21
C ASN A 849 43.36 -30.18 -15.59
N ILE A 850 43.58 -29.78 -16.84
CA ILE A 850 43.37 -28.38 -17.26
C ILE A 850 41.89 -27.94 -17.21
N GLU A 851 40.97 -28.89 -17.35
CA GLU A 851 39.52 -28.68 -17.26
C GLU A 851 39.09 -28.13 -15.90
N SER A 852 39.85 -28.41 -14.85
CA SER A 852 39.61 -27.93 -13.50
C SER A 852 40.06 -26.49 -13.28
N PHE A 853 40.79 -25.90 -14.25
CA PHE A 853 41.30 -24.53 -14.21
C PHE A 853 40.73 -23.70 -15.38
N PRO A 854 39.45 -23.28 -15.34
CA PRO A 854 38.78 -22.66 -16.49
C PRO A 854 39.41 -21.33 -16.92
N ASN A 855 40.06 -20.62 -15.99
CA ASN A 855 40.79 -19.38 -16.25
C ASN A 855 42.27 -19.66 -16.60
N ASN A 856 42.49 -20.47 -17.64
CA ASN A 856 43.83 -20.78 -18.16
C ASN A 856 44.12 -20.05 -19.47
N THR A 857 45.40 -19.94 -19.83
CA THR A 857 45.88 -19.49 -21.13
C THR A 857 47.05 -20.35 -21.56
N VAL A 858 46.92 -21.01 -22.72
CA VAL A 858 47.98 -21.84 -23.30
C VAL A 858 48.57 -21.11 -24.50
N ARG A 859 49.88 -20.89 -24.47
CA ARG A 859 50.66 -20.27 -25.55
C ARG A 859 51.77 -21.19 -26.01
N VAL A 860 51.92 -21.34 -27.31
CA VAL A 860 53.00 -22.12 -27.93
C VAL A 860 53.76 -21.25 -28.91
N TYR A 861 55.07 -21.23 -28.76
CA TYR A 861 56.03 -20.48 -29.55
C TYR A 861 56.89 -21.42 -30.38
N ASN A 862 57.21 -21.04 -31.61
CA ASN A 862 58.22 -21.76 -32.39
C ASN A 862 59.65 -21.43 -31.91
N ARG A 863 60.65 -22.13 -32.46
CA ARG A 863 62.08 -21.94 -32.11
C ARG A 863 62.64 -20.52 -32.27
N TRP A 864 61.93 -19.61 -32.93
CA TRP A 864 62.32 -18.20 -33.10
C TRP A 864 61.63 -17.27 -32.11
N GLY A 865 60.89 -17.80 -31.14
CA GLY A 865 60.12 -17.02 -30.16
C GLY A 865 58.85 -16.40 -30.72
N VAL A 866 58.36 -16.86 -31.87
CA VAL A 866 57.12 -16.37 -32.48
C VAL A 866 55.94 -17.23 -32.00
N LEU A 867 54.90 -16.59 -31.47
CA LEU A 867 53.66 -17.22 -31.04
C LEU A 867 52.95 -17.87 -32.25
N VAL A 868 52.78 -19.19 -32.20
CA VAL A 868 52.14 -19.99 -33.26
C VAL A 868 50.77 -20.51 -32.85
N PHE A 869 50.47 -20.59 -31.55
CA PHE A 869 49.16 -20.96 -31.02
C PHE A 869 48.93 -20.25 -29.69
N GLU A 870 47.76 -19.63 -29.52
CA GLU A 870 47.30 -19.08 -28.24
C GLU A 870 45.81 -19.34 -28.07
N THR A 871 45.40 -19.78 -26.89
CA THR A 871 44.00 -19.96 -26.51
C THR A 871 43.80 -19.53 -25.05
N ASN A 872 42.63 -18.95 -24.77
CA ASN A 872 42.22 -18.55 -23.43
C ASN A 872 41.00 -19.39 -23.05
N GLY A 873 41.11 -20.12 -21.94
CA GLY A 873 40.10 -21.06 -21.46
C GLY A 873 40.13 -22.39 -22.21
N TYR A 874 39.94 -23.48 -21.46
CA TYR A 874 39.73 -24.80 -22.01
C TYR A 874 38.23 -25.04 -22.28
N ASP A 875 37.91 -25.68 -23.40
CA ASP A 875 36.53 -25.99 -23.81
C ASP A 875 36.15 -27.42 -23.41
N ASN A 876 35.51 -27.55 -22.24
CA ASN A 876 35.01 -28.82 -21.69
C ASN A 876 34.01 -29.55 -22.60
N SER A 877 33.37 -28.86 -23.54
CA SER A 877 32.35 -29.48 -24.41
C SER A 877 32.95 -30.25 -25.58
N SER A 878 34.18 -29.91 -26.00
CA SER A 878 34.85 -30.54 -27.14
C SER A 878 36.20 -31.18 -26.80
N ASN A 879 36.57 -31.19 -25.52
CA ASN A 879 37.85 -31.67 -24.98
C ASN A 879 39.07 -31.18 -25.78
N ALA A 880 39.04 -29.93 -26.25
CA ALA A 880 40.05 -29.40 -27.16
C ALA A 880 40.32 -27.92 -26.93
N PHE A 881 41.59 -27.54 -27.05
CA PHE A 881 42.04 -26.15 -27.04
C PHE A 881 41.77 -25.46 -28.39
N ARG A 882 41.11 -24.30 -28.37
CA ARG A 882 40.69 -23.58 -29.58
C ARG A 882 41.35 -22.21 -29.64
N GLY A 883 42.48 -22.13 -30.35
CA GLY A 883 43.32 -20.93 -30.38
C GLY A 883 43.29 -20.10 -31.67
N ILE A 884 43.97 -18.94 -31.61
CA ILE A 884 44.22 -18.01 -32.72
C ILE A 884 45.74 -17.96 -32.96
N SER A 885 46.17 -17.83 -34.23
CA SER A 885 47.59 -17.75 -34.63
C SER A 885 47.87 -16.46 -35.39
N ASN A 886 48.89 -15.68 -34.97
CA ASN A 886 49.18 -14.36 -35.52
C ASN A 886 50.64 -14.16 -36.03
N GLY A 887 51.37 -15.22 -36.40
CA GLY A 887 52.77 -15.07 -36.84
C GLY A 887 53.27 -16.06 -37.89
N ARG A 888 53.57 -15.56 -39.11
CA ARG A 888 54.36 -16.07 -40.27
C ARG A 888 54.34 -17.55 -40.70
N VAL A 889 53.84 -18.49 -39.91
CA VAL A 889 53.37 -19.82 -40.31
C VAL A 889 51.91 -19.86 -39.86
N THR A 890 50.98 -19.76 -40.80
CA THR A 890 49.55 -19.81 -40.49
C THR A 890 49.19 -21.25 -40.12
N VAL A 891 49.15 -21.55 -38.82
CA VAL A 891 48.50 -22.77 -38.30
C VAL A 891 47.06 -22.38 -38.05
N LYS A 892 46.13 -22.88 -38.87
CA LYS A 892 44.71 -22.61 -38.67
C LYS A 892 44.21 -23.39 -37.45
N LYS A 893 43.07 -22.96 -36.90
CA LYS A 893 42.34 -23.73 -35.90
C LYS A 893 42.11 -25.15 -36.44
N ASN A 894 42.67 -26.14 -35.75
CA ASN A 894 42.72 -27.58 -36.09
C ASN A 894 43.82 -28.05 -37.08
N ASP A 895 44.82 -27.22 -37.39
CA ASP A 895 45.98 -27.65 -38.18
C ASP A 895 47.06 -28.31 -37.28
N GLU A 896 47.71 -29.36 -37.77
CA GLU A 896 48.79 -30.03 -37.03
C GLU A 896 50.11 -29.23 -37.07
N LEU A 897 50.84 -29.18 -35.95
CA LEU A 897 52.16 -28.55 -35.89
C LEU A 897 53.21 -29.39 -36.66
N PRO A 898 54.09 -28.77 -37.46
CA PRO A 898 55.22 -29.46 -38.11
C PRO A 898 56.21 -30.07 -37.12
N VAL A 899 56.97 -31.09 -37.56
CA VAL A 899 58.11 -31.66 -36.81
C VAL A 899 59.07 -30.54 -36.38
N GLY A 900 59.46 -30.52 -35.11
CA GLY A 900 60.33 -29.48 -34.56
C GLY A 900 60.22 -29.35 -33.05
N VAL A 901 60.95 -28.36 -32.53
CA VAL A 901 60.93 -27.99 -31.11
C VAL A 901 60.13 -26.71 -30.94
N TYR A 902 59.18 -26.73 -30.02
CA TYR A 902 58.33 -25.62 -29.64
C TYR A 902 58.49 -25.34 -28.15
N PHE A 903 58.22 -24.11 -27.72
CA PHE A 903 58.22 -23.73 -26.31
C PHE A 903 56.80 -23.37 -25.91
N TYR A 904 56.28 -23.92 -24.82
CA TYR A 904 54.95 -23.61 -24.33
C TYR A 904 55.00 -22.85 -23.01
N ILE A 905 53.98 -22.03 -22.78
CA ILE A 905 53.68 -21.37 -21.53
C ILE A 905 52.20 -21.57 -21.25
N ILE A 906 51.86 -22.07 -20.06
CA ILE A 906 50.51 -22.25 -19.55
C ILE A 906 50.39 -21.39 -18.31
N ASP A 907 49.60 -20.33 -18.40
CA ASP A 907 49.23 -19.51 -17.25
C ASP A 907 47.86 -19.94 -16.76
N TYR A 908 47.69 -20.15 -15.47
CA TYR A 908 46.41 -20.56 -14.89
C TYR A 908 46.30 -20.10 -13.44
N THR A 909 45.09 -20.13 -12.89
CA THR A 909 44.84 -19.78 -11.49
C THR A 909 44.51 -21.03 -10.72
N SER A 910 45.36 -21.37 -9.76
CA SER A 910 45.17 -22.48 -8.80
C SER A 910 45.21 -21.86 -7.39
N ASP A 911 44.24 -22.21 -6.55
CA ASP A 911 44.09 -21.69 -5.17
C ASP A 911 44.09 -20.15 -5.09
N GLN A 912 43.42 -19.49 -6.05
CA GLN A 912 43.36 -18.03 -6.20
C GLN A 912 44.74 -17.35 -6.42
N LYS A 913 45.80 -18.11 -6.70
CA LYS A 913 47.13 -17.61 -7.07
C LYS A 913 47.40 -17.89 -8.54
N SER A 914 47.99 -16.92 -9.23
CA SER A 914 48.44 -17.11 -10.62
C SER A 914 49.71 -17.97 -10.66
N ARG A 915 49.66 -19.10 -11.37
CA ARG A 915 50.78 -20.01 -11.61
C ARG A 915 51.13 -20.01 -13.11
N THR A 916 52.39 -20.30 -13.41
CA THR A 916 52.91 -20.41 -14.78
C THR A 916 53.73 -21.69 -14.93
N MET A 917 53.29 -22.58 -15.82
CA MET A 917 54.05 -23.75 -16.26
C MET A 917 54.65 -23.50 -17.64
N ASN A 918 55.89 -23.89 -17.87
CA ASN A 918 56.53 -23.75 -19.18
C ASN A 918 57.54 -24.86 -19.45
N GLY A 919 57.73 -25.18 -20.73
CA GLY A 919 58.59 -26.29 -21.15
C GLY A 919 58.77 -26.35 -22.65
N TYR A 920 59.40 -27.43 -23.14
CA TYR A 920 59.66 -27.62 -24.56
C TYR A 920 58.90 -28.83 -25.10
N ILE A 921 58.13 -28.64 -26.16
CA ILE A 921 57.49 -29.73 -26.91
C ILE A 921 58.44 -30.17 -28.02
N TYR A 922 58.77 -31.45 -28.02
CA TYR A 922 59.57 -32.10 -29.05
C TYR A 922 58.64 -32.94 -29.95
N ILE A 923 58.30 -32.41 -31.12
CA ILE A 923 57.47 -33.14 -32.11
C ILE A 923 58.40 -33.90 -33.04
N ASN A 924 58.38 -35.23 -32.92
CA ASN A 924 59.13 -36.15 -33.76
C ASN A 924 58.13 -37.05 -34.50
N ARG A 925 57.94 -36.82 -35.80
CA ARG A 925 57.03 -37.65 -36.60
C ARG A 925 57.75 -38.80 -37.25
#